data_AF-A0A9Q0YC52-F1
#
_entry.id   AF-A0A9Q0YC52-F1
#
_cell.length_a   1.000
_cell.length_b   1.000
_cell.length_c   1.000
_cell.angle_alpha   90.00
_cell.angle_beta   90.00
_cell.angle_gamma   90.00
#
_symmetry.space_group_name_H-M   'P 1'
#
loop_
_entity.id
_entity.type
_entity.pdbx_description
1 polymer ?
#
loop_
_entity_poly.entity_id
_entity_poly.type
_entity_poly.pdbx_seq_one_letter_code
_entity_poly.pdbx_strand_id
1 'polypeptide(L)'
;MISMYNPVSNKILHYSANACLIPICSLYGAAVTTVEGIGSTKSRIHPVQERIAKSHGSQCGFCTPGMVMSVYTLLQNHAEPSSKQLYEALAGNLCRCTGYRPIVEGCKIFCKTKCNLGYWVHIITHPLYVLQICRKLFTAEEFQPQEATQKLTFPPELILMATDQHKRTLVFHGERMTWISPLTLKELLELKSKFPKAPLVVGNTIVGPNMKFKDACHPIIISPSRIFDLSAVIFSKTGLTLGAACSLSFVKAILVQAVSDLPLETTQIFLALLKQLKHLGGPQIRNIASLGGNVLSRHPSSDLNPLLAAGRCVLNVASLCGTRQILLNEDFLDASENAVLLPDEVLLSVYIPYSKKGEFVSAFRQAERRENALSLVNAGMRVAFKPDSAVIADLSIFYGGIASTTVCAKKSCQLLIGRSWNKNTLEEACQIVSEELLDLDTTPEGTSEYKRTLITSFIFKFYLQTLKQLNQMNTFILFVFYVMKQDINPDQFSYDPVGCPLMHLAGIKHATGEALYCDDIHPTEKELSLVLVTSSRAHAEIVSIDTSQALSWPGVVDVITADDVPGTNEFCYITEPESLFATEKVTCVGQIVCAVVADSAARAKRAAAKVKITYKALEPIVLTIEDAIKHTSFFSPERKLEQGNVQEGFDMADHILEGEVHIGGQEHFYMETQSMLVIPKGEDKEMDIYVSAQHPTFTQELVASVLNIPSNRIMCHVKRVGGGFGGKITKTAILAAVTAVAANKTGHAVRCILDRADDMLITGGRHPFLGRYKVGFMNDGRIVALCVKYYSNAGCTADESIANALLRMDNAYKIPNLLCQGCVCKTNLPSNTAFRGFGFPQSALVTETVITDVAIKTGLPQEEVRERNMYKAFDETHYKQEIDPGNMIRCWNECMQKSCFHKRKLEAEEFNKHNYWRKKGIAIIPLKYSVGFQPMYLNQVGFENTIVFSFLIAVYLDICYSKCLRAASMPGDICSLIASRELRIPTSYIYISETSTATVPNTRPTAASIGTDINGMAVKDACETLMKRLKPVMNKNPEGTWKDWVRVWCLLPKCTVSYKTHMDWEKGEGRPYEYFVFGAACSEVEVDCLTGDHKNIRTDIVMDVGCSINPAIDIGQIEGAFVQGLGLYTMEVLKYSPEGILKAYGPNQYKIPALCDIPEQFYVSLLSSSQNTSAIYSSKAIGEPALFLGSSVFFAIKDAIAAAREERGSPRIFTLNSPATPEHIRMACMDQFTEMVSKNKPDSGNPCATPSYCYSSGYFEKDV
;
A
#
# COMPACT_ATOMS: atom_id res chain seq x y z
N MET A 1 0.77 -1.24 -22.95
CA MET A 1 0.56 -0.06 -23.81
C MET A 1 -0.41 -0.43 -24.91
N ILE A 2 -1.31 0.48 -25.29
CA ILE A 2 -2.16 0.33 -26.48
C ILE A 2 -1.73 1.37 -27.50
N SER A 3 -1.62 0.94 -28.76
CA SER A 3 -1.33 1.81 -29.89
C SER A 3 -2.46 1.73 -30.91
N MET A 4 -2.89 2.88 -31.43
CA MET A 4 -3.92 2.95 -32.47
C MET A 4 -3.52 3.95 -33.54
N TYR A 5 -3.86 3.67 -34.79
CA TYR A 5 -3.67 4.62 -35.89
C TYR A 5 -4.92 5.47 -36.08
N ASN A 6 -4.74 6.79 -36.09
CA ASN A 6 -5.80 7.73 -36.40
C ASN A 6 -5.71 8.14 -37.89
N PRO A 7 -6.65 7.70 -38.75
CA PRO A 7 -6.60 7.98 -40.19
C PRO A 7 -6.85 9.46 -40.52
N VAL A 8 -7.50 10.22 -39.64
CA VAL A 8 -7.79 11.64 -39.87
C VAL A 8 -6.54 12.50 -39.64
N SER A 9 -5.79 12.21 -38.58
CA SER A 9 -4.56 12.97 -38.27
C SER A 9 -3.29 12.36 -38.84
N ASN A 10 -3.37 11.16 -39.45
CA ASN A 10 -2.23 10.38 -39.93
C ASN A 10 -1.15 10.19 -38.84
N LYS A 11 -1.59 9.89 -37.61
CA LYS A 11 -0.72 9.71 -36.44
C LYS A 11 -1.03 8.43 -35.69
N ILE A 12 0.01 7.82 -35.15
CA ILE A 12 -0.11 6.71 -34.20
C ILE A 12 -0.19 7.29 -32.79
N LEU A 13 -1.20 6.86 -32.04
CA LEU A 13 -1.43 7.27 -30.67
C LEU A 13 -0.99 6.15 -29.73
N HIS A 14 -0.14 6.46 -28.75
CA HIS A 14 0.32 5.52 -27.73
C HIS A 14 -0.19 5.93 -26.36
N TYR A 15 -0.82 5.01 -25.62
CA TYR A 15 -1.27 5.29 -24.26
C TYR A 15 -1.17 4.06 -23.36
N SER A 16 -1.00 4.31 -22.06
CA SER A 16 -1.01 3.28 -21.04
C SER A 16 -2.44 3.02 -20.58
N ALA A 17 -2.76 1.77 -20.24
CA ALA A 17 -4.08 1.38 -19.78
C ALA A 17 -3.97 0.13 -18.88
N ASN A 18 -4.96 -0.05 -18.01
CA ASN A 18 -5.02 -1.21 -17.10
C ASN A 18 -5.72 -2.37 -17.81
N ALA A 19 -4.96 -3.43 -18.16
CA ALA A 19 -5.49 -4.57 -18.92
C ALA A 19 -6.69 -5.24 -18.25
N CYS A 20 -6.74 -5.27 -16.91
CA CYS A 20 -7.84 -5.86 -16.14
C CYS A 20 -9.21 -5.19 -16.35
N LEU A 21 -9.26 -4.00 -16.95
CA LEU A 21 -10.51 -3.28 -17.24
C LEU A 21 -10.82 -3.19 -18.74
N ILE A 22 -9.94 -3.70 -19.61
CA ILE A 22 -10.08 -3.54 -21.06
C ILE A 22 -10.77 -4.78 -21.64
N PRO A 23 -12.01 -4.67 -22.15
CA PRO A 23 -12.64 -5.77 -22.87
C PRO A 23 -11.89 -6.00 -24.18
N ILE A 24 -11.52 -7.24 -24.50
CA ILE A 24 -10.81 -7.54 -25.75
C ILE A 24 -11.59 -7.10 -27.01
N CYS A 25 -12.92 -7.06 -26.93
CA CYS A 25 -13.80 -6.59 -28.00
C CYS A 25 -13.58 -5.10 -28.35
N SER A 26 -13.03 -4.28 -27.44
CA SER A 26 -12.73 -2.87 -27.70
C SER A 26 -11.36 -2.65 -28.37
N LEU A 27 -10.55 -3.71 -28.53
CA LEU A 27 -9.20 -3.64 -29.10
C LEU A 27 -9.14 -3.91 -30.60
N TYR A 28 -10.29 -4.05 -31.28
CA TYR A 28 -10.32 -4.24 -32.73
C TYR A 28 -9.58 -3.09 -33.46
N GLY A 29 -8.55 -3.44 -34.24
CA GLY A 29 -7.72 -2.48 -34.97
C GLY A 29 -6.62 -1.80 -34.12
N ALA A 30 -6.41 -2.23 -32.88
CA ALA A 30 -5.37 -1.72 -32.00
C ALA A 30 -4.20 -2.71 -31.85
N ALA A 31 -3.01 -2.20 -31.53
CA ALA A 31 -1.84 -3.01 -31.17
C ALA A 31 -1.60 -2.94 -29.65
N VAL A 32 -1.48 -4.10 -29.00
CA VAL A 32 -1.11 -4.20 -27.59
C VAL A 32 0.38 -4.51 -27.48
N THR A 33 1.08 -3.78 -26.62
CA THR A 33 2.47 -4.08 -26.24
C THR A 33 2.52 -4.35 -24.74
N THR A 34 3.06 -5.50 -24.36
CA THR A 34 3.31 -5.92 -22.97
C THR A 34 4.81 -5.80 -22.64
N VAL A 35 5.21 -6.22 -21.44
CA VAL A 35 6.59 -6.09 -20.95
C VAL A 35 7.58 -6.94 -21.75
N GLU A 36 7.16 -8.12 -22.19
CA GLU A 36 7.94 -9.05 -23.00
C GLU A 36 8.15 -8.49 -24.41
N GLY A 37 7.16 -7.74 -24.91
CA GLY A 37 7.17 -7.18 -26.26
C GLY A 37 8.22 -6.10 -26.48
N ILE A 38 8.68 -5.42 -25.41
CA ILE A 38 9.70 -4.37 -25.53
C ILE A 38 11.14 -4.90 -25.43
N GLY A 39 11.32 -6.11 -24.89
CA GLY A 39 12.63 -6.71 -24.68
C GLY A 39 12.60 -7.88 -23.69
N SER A 40 13.59 -8.76 -23.80
CA SER A 40 13.77 -9.97 -22.97
C SER A 40 15.24 -10.35 -22.85
N THR A 41 15.59 -11.22 -21.91
CA THR A 41 16.93 -11.79 -21.73
C THR A 41 17.33 -12.74 -22.86
N LYS A 42 16.36 -13.31 -23.58
CA LYS A 42 16.59 -14.14 -24.78
C LYS A 42 16.87 -13.32 -26.03
N SER A 43 16.48 -12.05 -26.01
CA SER A 43 16.67 -11.09 -27.09
C SER A 43 17.59 -9.95 -26.60
N ARG A 44 17.23 -8.70 -26.90
CA ARG A 44 17.82 -7.51 -26.28
C ARG A 44 16.91 -7.02 -25.15
N ILE A 45 17.50 -6.59 -24.03
CA ILE A 45 16.81 -5.94 -22.92
C ILE A 45 16.63 -4.45 -23.27
N HIS A 46 15.44 -3.90 -23.03
CA HIS A 46 15.16 -2.49 -23.27
C HIS A 46 15.82 -1.59 -22.19
N PRO A 47 16.31 -0.37 -22.51
CA PRO A 47 16.92 0.52 -21.52
C PRO A 47 16.06 0.79 -20.27
N VAL A 48 14.73 0.84 -20.41
CA VAL A 48 13.82 0.97 -19.24
C VAL A 48 13.91 -0.24 -18.31
N GLN A 49 13.96 -1.46 -18.89
CA GLN A 49 14.07 -2.71 -18.14
C GLN A 49 15.44 -2.83 -17.46
N GLU A 50 16.51 -2.46 -18.18
CA GLU A 50 17.86 -2.45 -17.63
C GLU A 50 17.99 -1.47 -16.46
N ARG A 51 17.57 -0.22 -16.65
CA ARG A 51 17.76 0.84 -15.64
C ARG A 51 16.97 0.59 -14.38
N ILE A 52 15.70 0.19 -14.48
CA ILE A 52 14.88 -0.08 -13.29
C ILE A 52 15.43 -1.26 -12.48
N ALA A 53 16.03 -2.25 -13.14
CA ALA A 53 16.65 -3.38 -12.47
C ALA A 53 17.98 -2.99 -11.81
N LYS A 54 18.91 -2.41 -12.59
CA LYS A 54 20.26 -2.03 -12.13
C LYS A 54 20.25 -0.87 -11.14
N SER A 55 19.22 -0.02 -11.13
CA SER A 55 19.04 1.04 -10.12
C SER A 55 18.40 0.52 -8.82
N HIS A 56 18.22 -0.80 -8.68
CA HIS A 56 17.59 -1.46 -7.53
C HIS A 56 16.12 -1.09 -7.34
N GLY A 57 15.45 -0.68 -8.43
CA GLY A 57 14.02 -0.33 -8.48
C GLY A 57 13.08 -1.54 -8.42
N SER A 58 13.61 -2.75 -8.30
CA SER A 58 12.83 -3.99 -8.20
C SER A 58 13.28 -4.84 -7.01
N GLN A 59 12.38 -5.01 -6.04
CA GLN A 59 12.51 -6.05 -5.00
C GLN A 59 11.67 -7.26 -5.39
N CYS A 60 10.38 -7.33 -5.00
CA CYS A 60 9.59 -8.55 -5.24
C CYS A 60 9.28 -8.83 -6.69
N GLY A 61 9.40 -7.82 -7.55
CA GLY A 61 9.25 -7.91 -8.99
C GLY A 61 7.83 -7.82 -9.52
N PHE A 62 6.81 -8.12 -8.70
CA PHE A 62 5.44 -8.26 -9.19
C PHE A 62 4.86 -6.95 -9.77
N CYS A 63 5.22 -5.79 -9.20
CA CYS A 63 4.80 -4.49 -9.74
C CYS A 63 5.68 -3.98 -10.89
N THR A 64 6.86 -4.57 -11.09
CA THR A 64 7.91 -4.06 -12.00
C THR A 64 7.44 -3.99 -13.46
N PRO A 65 6.74 -5.00 -14.03
CA PRO A 65 6.17 -4.90 -15.37
C PRO A 65 5.27 -3.67 -15.57
N GLY A 66 4.41 -3.37 -14.58
CA GLY A 66 3.55 -2.20 -14.62
C GLY A 66 4.33 -0.88 -14.61
N MET A 67 5.39 -0.79 -13.81
CA MET A 67 6.28 0.38 -13.76
C MET A 67 7.01 0.57 -15.09
N VAL A 68 7.59 -0.52 -15.62
CA VAL A 68 8.29 -0.54 -16.91
C VAL A 68 7.36 -0.05 -18.02
N MET A 69 6.14 -0.58 -18.10
CA MET A 69 5.22 -0.20 -19.18
C MET A 69 4.70 1.23 -19.06
N SER A 70 4.56 1.78 -17.86
CA SER A 70 4.22 3.20 -17.66
C SER A 70 5.34 4.12 -18.17
N VAL A 71 6.60 3.83 -17.83
CA VAL A 71 7.76 4.61 -18.28
C VAL A 71 8.00 4.43 -19.77
N TYR A 72 7.89 3.20 -20.29
CA TYR A 72 8.02 2.93 -21.72
C TYR A 72 6.99 3.71 -22.53
N THR A 73 5.71 3.70 -22.11
CA THR A 73 4.65 4.45 -22.78
C THR A 73 4.95 5.96 -22.75
N LEU A 74 5.44 6.49 -21.62
CA LEU A 74 5.87 7.88 -21.53
C LEU A 74 6.96 8.22 -22.56
N LEU A 75 7.98 7.36 -22.69
CA LEU A 75 9.09 7.56 -23.62
C LEU A 75 8.69 7.45 -25.09
N GLN A 76 7.62 6.72 -25.41
CA GLN A 76 7.06 6.71 -26.77
C GLN A 76 6.42 8.06 -27.13
N ASN A 77 5.80 8.74 -26.16
CA ASN A 77 5.16 10.03 -26.36
C ASN A 77 6.13 11.22 -26.20
N HIS A 78 7.17 11.07 -25.38
CA HIS A 78 8.16 12.09 -25.08
C HIS A 78 9.55 11.46 -25.02
N ALA A 79 10.38 11.67 -26.05
CA ALA A 79 11.74 11.11 -26.09
C ALA A 79 12.61 11.59 -24.92
N GLU A 80 12.41 12.83 -24.47
CA GLU A 80 13.13 13.45 -23.35
C GLU A 80 12.10 14.06 -22.38
N PRO A 81 11.47 13.26 -21.49
CA PRO A 81 10.44 13.74 -20.59
C PRO A 81 11.00 14.70 -19.51
N SER A 82 10.13 15.49 -18.90
CA SER A 82 10.42 16.19 -17.65
C SER A 82 10.21 15.26 -16.45
N SER A 83 10.84 15.57 -15.31
CA SER A 83 10.59 14.85 -14.06
C SER A 83 9.11 14.83 -13.69
N LYS A 84 8.39 15.95 -13.88
CA LYS A 84 6.95 16.03 -13.61
C LYS A 84 6.15 15.02 -14.45
N GLN A 85 6.47 14.86 -15.73
CA GLN A 85 5.82 13.86 -16.59
C GLN A 85 6.13 12.43 -16.14
N LEU A 86 7.36 12.17 -15.66
CA LEU A 86 7.72 10.88 -15.08
C LEU A 86 6.91 10.57 -13.81
N TYR A 87 6.81 11.52 -12.88
CA TYR A 87 5.96 11.37 -11.68
C TYR A 87 4.49 11.13 -12.06
N GLU A 88 3.95 11.90 -12.99
CA GLU A 88 2.57 11.71 -13.48
C GLU A 88 2.38 10.33 -14.09
N ALA A 89 3.32 9.84 -14.91
CA ALA A 89 3.25 8.52 -15.54
C ALA A 89 3.20 7.36 -14.51
N LEU A 90 3.90 7.51 -13.39
CA LEU A 90 3.99 6.52 -12.32
C LEU A 90 2.89 6.65 -11.26
N ALA A 91 2.12 7.73 -11.23
CA ALA A 91 1.10 8.00 -10.20
C ALA A 91 0.00 6.92 -10.10
N GLY A 92 -0.24 6.16 -11.18
CA GLY A 92 -1.19 5.05 -11.21
C GLY A 92 -0.62 3.71 -10.73
N ASN A 93 0.68 3.61 -10.48
CA ASN A 93 1.37 2.37 -10.12
C ASN A 93 1.66 2.31 -8.62
N LEU A 94 1.38 1.16 -7.99
CA LEU A 94 1.65 0.94 -6.57
C LEU A 94 2.82 -0.03 -6.38
N CYS A 95 3.62 0.21 -5.34
CA CYS A 95 4.69 -0.68 -4.91
C CYS A 95 4.72 -0.77 -3.38
N ARG A 96 4.68 -1.99 -2.85
CA ARG A 96 4.73 -2.26 -1.40
C ARG A 96 6.15 -2.47 -0.85
N CYS A 97 7.16 -2.54 -1.72
CA CYS A 97 8.50 -3.02 -1.34
C CYS A 97 9.59 -1.94 -1.38
N THR A 98 9.66 -1.14 -2.44
CA THR A 98 10.88 -0.34 -2.73
C THR A 98 10.90 1.05 -2.10
N GLY A 99 9.76 1.52 -1.56
CA GLY A 99 9.61 2.92 -1.17
C GLY A 99 9.70 3.89 -2.36
N TYR A 100 9.54 3.41 -3.59
CA TYR A 100 9.55 4.15 -4.87
C TYR A 100 10.85 4.90 -5.25
N ARG A 101 11.69 5.31 -4.29
CA ARG A 101 12.92 6.09 -4.52
C ARG A 101 13.83 5.50 -5.61
N PRO A 102 14.25 4.22 -5.57
CA PRO A 102 15.14 3.67 -6.59
C PRO A 102 14.50 3.53 -7.99
N ILE A 103 13.16 3.44 -8.07
CA ILE A 103 12.42 3.45 -9.34
C ILE A 103 12.52 4.82 -10.00
N VAL A 104 12.22 5.87 -9.23
CA VAL A 104 12.26 7.25 -9.70
C VAL A 104 13.69 7.66 -10.06
N GLU A 105 14.67 7.30 -9.23
CA GLU A 105 16.08 7.61 -9.47
C GLU A 105 16.61 6.97 -10.76
N GLY A 106 16.34 5.68 -10.98
CA GLY A 106 16.74 5.00 -12.22
C GLY A 106 16.06 5.58 -13.47
N CYS A 107 14.81 6.04 -13.34
CA CYS A 107 14.06 6.60 -14.46
C CYS A 107 14.34 8.09 -14.71
N LYS A 108 14.78 8.85 -13.70
CA LYS A 108 15.14 10.27 -13.83
C LYS A 108 16.28 10.51 -14.84
N ILE A 109 17.08 9.48 -15.12
CA ILE A 109 18.16 9.51 -16.11
C ILE A 109 17.61 9.70 -17.54
N PHE A 110 16.34 9.38 -17.80
CA PHE A 110 15.69 9.71 -19.07
C PHE A 110 15.27 11.18 -19.16
N CYS A 111 15.23 11.92 -18.06
CA CYS A 111 14.67 13.26 -18.04
C CYS A 111 15.64 14.32 -18.57
N LYS A 112 15.08 15.35 -19.21
CA LYS A 112 15.80 16.51 -19.72
C LYS A 112 16.20 17.44 -18.57
N THR A 113 17.26 17.08 -17.85
CA THR A 113 17.97 18.01 -16.97
C THR A 113 19.46 17.86 -17.21
N LYS A 114 20.06 18.90 -17.79
CA LYS A 114 21.45 19.31 -17.53
C LYS A 114 21.60 19.65 -16.04
N CYS A 115 21.39 18.68 -15.15
CA CYS A 115 22.10 18.72 -13.90
C CYS A 115 23.51 18.26 -14.28
N ASN A 116 24.38 19.23 -14.59
CA ASN A 116 25.79 19.03 -14.41
C ASN A 116 25.96 18.49 -12.98
N LEU A 117 26.15 17.18 -12.84
CA LEU A 117 26.63 16.56 -11.60
C LEU A 117 28.02 17.14 -11.18
N GLY A 118 28.58 18.09 -11.94
CA GLY A 118 29.86 18.75 -11.68
C GLY A 118 29.84 20.29 -11.56
N TYR A 119 28.71 20.99 -11.41
CA TYR A 119 28.70 22.47 -11.30
C TYR A 119 28.02 23.05 -10.05
N TRP A 120 28.17 22.38 -8.90
CA TRP A 120 27.88 22.97 -7.58
C TRP A 120 29.04 22.81 -6.59
N VAL A 121 30.27 22.61 -7.08
CA VAL A 121 31.50 22.56 -6.25
C VAL A 121 32.03 23.96 -5.91
N HIS A 122 31.50 25.02 -6.53
CA HIS A 122 31.92 26.39 -6.23
C HIS A 122 30.71 27.27 -5.92
N ILE A 123 30.35 27.33 -4.63
CA ILE A 123 29.99 28.51 -3.82
C ILE A 123 29.54 27.95 -2.46
N ILE A 124 30.50 27.43 -1.69
CA ILE A 124 30.48 27.46 -0.23
C ILE A 124 31.86 27.98 0.15
N THR A 125 31.98 29.30 0.31
CA THR A 125 33.17 29.92 0.89
C THR A 125 33.15 29.68 2.40
N HIS A 126 33.55 28.48 2.81
CA HIS A 126 34.16 28.25 4.12
C HIS A 126 35.19 27.12 4.00
N PRO A 127 36.49 27.41 4.16
CA PRO A 127 37.55 26.44 3.97
C PRO A 127 37.76 25.69 5.29
N LEU A 128 37.06 24.56 5.50
CA LEU A 128 37.37 23.56 6.55
C LEU A 128 36.40 22.36 6.50
N TYR A 129 36.19 21.72 5.35
CA TYR A 129 35.68 20.33 5.33
C TYR A 129 36.29 19.59 4.14
N VAL A 130 36.93 18.46 4.47
CA VAL A 130 37.68 17.59 3.57
C VAL A 130 36.78 17.07 2.44
N LEU A 131 37.25 17.16 1.21
CA LEU A 131 36.72 16.51 0.01
C LEU A 131 36.66 14.98 0.23
N GLN A 132 35.46 14.44 0.51
CA GLN A 132 35.23 12.99 0.58
C GLN A 132 34.52 12.52 -0.70
N ILE A 133 35.20 11.64 -1.45
CA ILE A 133 34.83 11.13 -2.78
C ILE A 133 33.57 10.23 -2.69
N CYS A 134 32.50 10.56 -3.43
CA CYS A 134 31.21 9.86 -3.39
C CYS A 134 31.09 8.65 -4.37
N ARG A 135 31.08 7.37 -3.93
CA ARG A 135 30.82 6.15 -4.77
C ARG A 135 29.35 5.66 -4.93
N LYS A 136 28.79 5.57 -6.15
CA LYS A 136 27.33 5.36 -6.47
C LYS A 136 26.85 3.91 -6.22
N LEU A 137 25.55 3.68 -5.92
CA LEU A 137 24.93 2.33 -5.80
C LEU A 137 24.80 1.61 -7.15
N PHE A 138 24.87 2.36 -8.24
CA PHE A 138 24.91 1.87 -9.61
C PHE A 138 25.70 2.86 -10.46
N THR A 139 26.33 2.38 -11.54
CA THR A 139 27.08 3.20 -12.48
C THR A 139 26.15 3.62 -13.62
N ALA A 140 25.72 4.88 -13.64
CA ALA A 140 24.81 5.39 -14.68
C ALA A 140 25.46 5.36 -16.08
N GLU A 141 26.79 5.43 -16.11
CA GLU A 141 27.62 5.41 -17.32
C GLU A 141 27.62 4.03 -18.01
N GLU A 142 27.23 2.95 -17.31
CA GLU A 142 27.12 1.59 -17.87
C GLU A 142 25.76 1.30 -18.55
N PHE A 143 24.81 2.24 -18.48
CA PHE A 143 23.48 2.04 -19.06
C PHE A 143 23.50 2.22 -20.57
N GLN A 144 22.74 1.36 -21.26
CA GLN A 144 22.56 1.53 -22.70
C GLN A 144 21.89 2.89 -22.98
N PRO A 145 22.39 3.65 -23.98
CA PRO A 145 21.71 4.85 -24.44
C PRO A 145 20.37 4.47 -25.06
N GLN A 146 19.42 5.39 -25.01
CA GLN A 146 18.15 5.21 -25.69
C GLN A 146 18.34 5.46 -27.19
N GLU A 147 18.37 4.40 -28.00
CA GLU A 147 18.49 4.51 -29.45
C GLU A 147 17.11 4.67 -30.10
N ALA A 148 16.95 5.66 -30.98
CA ALA A 148 15.70 5.91 -31.69
C ALA A 148 15.30 4.76 -32.64
N THR A 149 16.26 3.95 -33.08
CA THR A 149 16.09 2.79 -33.97
C THR A 149 15.53 1.54 -33.28
N GLN A 150 15.42 1.53 -31.95
CA GLN A 150 14.88 0.40 -31.17
C GLN A 150 13.34 0.46 -30.97
N LYS A 151 12.65 1.42 -31.59
CA LYS A 151 11.20 1.53 -31.47
C LYS A 151 10.51 0.40 -32.24
N LEU A 152 9.60 -0.29 -31.58
CA LEU A 152 8.71 -1.25 -32.22
C LEU A 152 7.91 -0.54 -33.32
N THR A 153 8.02 -1.04 -34.56
CA THR A 153 7.24 -0.53 -35.68
C THR A 153 5.77 -0.86 -35.48
N PHE A 154 4.90 0.13 -35.64
CA PHE A 154 3.46 -0.11 -35.60
C PHE A 154 3.05 -1.05 -36.76
N PRO A 155 2.21 -2.07 -36.53
CA PRO A 155 1.88 -3.06 -37.55
C PRO A 155 1.27 -2.41 -38.80
N PRO A 156 1.87 -2.56 -40.00
CA PRO A 156 1.36 -1.95 -41.24
C PRO A 156 -0.05 -2.40 -41.61
N GLU A 157 -0.40 -3.65 -41.29
CA GLU A 157 -1.74 -4.21 -41.48
C GLU A 157 -2.82 -3.37 -40.79
N LEU A 158 -2.54 -2.89 -39.57
CA LEU A 158 -3.50 -2.07 -38.82
C LEU A 158 -3.68 -0.67 -39.41
N ILE A 159 -2.67 -0.14 -40.12
CA ILE A 159 -2.79 1.12 -40.88
C ILE A 159 -3.74 0.90 -42.05
N LEU A 160 -3.55 -0.17 -42.82
CA LEU A 160 -4.41 -0.53 -43.95
C LEU A 160 -5.86 -0.78 -43.50
N MET A 161 -6.06 -1.52 -42.40
CA MET A 161 -7.40 -1.73 -41.82
C MET A 161 -8.07 -0.42 -41.39
N ALA A 162 -7.29 0.55 -40.92
CA ALA A 162 -7.82 1.84 -40.47
C ALA A 162 -8.14 2.78 -41.65
N THR A 163 -7.49 2.65 -42.80
CA THR A 163 -7.77 3.44 -44.01
C THR A 163 -8.79 2.78 -44.95
N ASP A 164 -9.18 1.53 -44.70
CA ASP A 164 -10.23 0.83 -45.45
C ASP A 164 -11.58 1.57 -45.40
N GLN A 165 -12.21 1.68 -46.57
CA GLN A 165 -13.50 2.34 -46.78
C GLN A 165 -14.70 1.41 -46.52
N HIS A 166 -14.51 0.08 -46.48
CA HIS A 166 -15.57 -0.92 -46.31
C HIS A 166 -15.79 -1.37 -44.86
N LYS A 167 -15.79 -0.44 -43.91
CA LYS A 167 -15.99 -0.78 -42.49
C LYS A 167 -17.45 -1.16 -42.22
N ARG A 168 -17.65 -2.21 -41.41
CA ARG A 168 -18.97 -2.63 -40.90
C ARG A 168 -19.08 -2.56 -39.37
N THR A 169 -20.33 -2.49 -38.89
CA THR A 169 -20.66 -2.72 -37.48
C THR A 169 -20.18 -4.11 -37.04
N LEU A 170 -19.56 -4.19 -35.87
CA LEU A 170 -19.04 -5.45 -35.33
C LEU A 170 -19.98 -5.98 -34.25
N VAL A 171 -20.20 -7.29 -34.25
CA VAL A 171 -21.02 -7.99 -33.25
C VAL A 171 -20.22 -9.18 -32.75
N PHE A 172 -20.03 -9.28 -31.43
CA PHE A 172 -19.36 -10.40 -30.78
C PHE A 172 -20.35 -11.09 -29.85
N HIS A 173 -20.42 -12.42 -29.91
CA HIS A 173 -21.28 -13.22 -29.05
C HIS A 173 -20.44 -14.04 -28.07
N GLY A 174 -20.75 -13.91 -26.78
CA GLY A 174 -20.25 -14.79 -25.72
C GLY A 174 -21.38 -15.62 -25.11
N GLU A 175 -21.05 -16.41 -24.09
CA GLU A 175 -22.00 -17.31 -23.40
C GLU A 175 -23.25 -16.59 -22.86
N ARG A 176 -23.10 -15.33 -22.40
CA ARG A 176 -24.16 -14.57 -21.71
C ARG A 176 -24.40 -13.16 -22.26
N MET A 177 -23.58 -12.72 -23.21
CA MET A 177 -23.49 -11.32 -23.58
C MET A 177 -23.21 -11.16 -25.06
N THR A 178 -23.88 -10.18 -25.68
CA THR A 178 -23.57 -9.69 -27.02
C THR A 178 -22.97 -8.29 -26.94
N TRP A 179 -21.81 -8.10 -27.58
CA TRP A 179 -21.15 -6.80 -27.70
C TRP A 179 -21.33 -6.26 -29.10
N ILE A 180 -21.83 -5.03 -29.24
CA ILE A 180 -22.10 -4.39 -30.52
C ILE A 180 -21.27 -3.10 -30.62
N SER A 181 -20.44 -2.97 -31.66
CA SER A 181 -19.63 -1.77 -31.92
C SER A 181 -20.08 -1.09 -33.23
N PRO A 182 -21.04 -0.15 -33.18
CA PRO A 182 -21.50 0.61 -34.34
C PRO A 182 -20.41 1.50 -34.94
N LEU A 183 -20.60 1.94 -36.18
CA LEU A 183 -19.69 2.83 -36.90
C LEU A 183 -20.22 4.25 -37.04
N THR A 184 -21.54 4.40 -37.09
CA THR A 184 -22.19 5.68 -37.33
C THR A 184 -23.04 6.09 -36.15
N LEU A 185 -23.24 7.41 -35.99
CA LEU A 185 -24.16 7.92 -34.98
C LEU A 185 -25.59 7.39 -35.20
N LYS A 186 -26.03 7.27 -36.46
CA LYS A 186 -27.36 6.73 -36.79
C LYS A 186 -27.55 5.31 -36.25
N GLU A 187 -26.61 4.40 -36.53
CA GLU A 187 -26.66 3.03 -36.01
C GLU A 187 -26.66 3.00 -34.47
N LEU A 188 -25.87 3.87 -33.83
CA LEU A 188 -25.86 3.97 -32.36
C LEU A 188 -27.23 4.36 -31.81
N LEU A 189 -27.91 5.34 -32.42
CA LEU A 189 -29.24 5.77 -31.99
C LEU A 189 -30.29 4.69 -32.25
N GLU A 190 -30.23 3.99 -33.38
CA GLU A 190 -31.09 2.83 -33.67
C GLU A 190 -30.89 1.70 -32.65
N LEU A 191 -29.64 1.38 -32.32
CA LEU A 191 -29.31 0.37 -31.31
C LEU A 191 -29.77 0.79 -29.91
N LYS A 192 -29.62 2.07 -29.56
CA LYS A 192 -30.02 2.59 -28.26
C LYS A 192 -31.54 2.63 -28.12
N SER A 193 -32.27 2.97 -29.18
CA SER A 193 -33.73 2.87 -29.24
C SER A 193 -34.21 1.41 -29.12
N LYS A 194 -33.54 0.48 -29.81
CA LYS A 194 -33.86 -0.96 -29.74
C LYS A 194 -33.52 -1.59 -28.38
N PHE A 195 -32.41 -1.17 -27.76
CA PHE A 195 -31.90 -1.71 -26.50
C PHE A 195 -31.67 -0.58 -25.48
N PRO A 196 -32.74 0.05 -24.96
CA PRO A 196 -32.63 1.24 -24.10
C PRO A 196 -31.90 0.95 -22.78
N LYS A 197 -31.95 -0.29 -22.29
CA LYS A 197 -31.24 -0.73 -21.08
C LYS A 197 -29.77 -1.10 -21.32
N ALA A 198 -29.31 -1.20 -22.57
CA ALA A 198 -27.92 -1.53 -22.87
C ALA A 198 -27.00 -0.36 -22.44
N PRO A 199 -25.98 -0.61 -21.62
CA PRO A 199 -25.00 0.41 -21.28
C PRO A 199 -24.12 0.73 -22.49
N LEU A 200 -23.74 2.00 -22.59
CA LEU A 200 -22.70 2.44 -23.52
C LEU A 200 -21.34 2.29 -22.85
N VAL A 201 -20.44 1.52 -23.46
CA VAL A 201 -19.10 1.25 -22.90
C VAL A 201 -18.02 1.85 -23.80
N VAL A 202 -17.34 2.88 -23.27
CA VAL A 202 -16.10 3.44 -23.83
C VAL A 202 -14.91 2.94 -23.01
N GLY A 203 -14.67 3.55 -21.84
CA GLY A 203 -13.53 3.23 -20.98
C GLY A 203 -13.70 2.04 -20.04
N ASN A 204 -14.93 1.55 -19.85
CA ASN A 204 -15.28 0.45 -18.94
C ASN A 204 -14.88 0.65 -17.45
N THR A 205 -14.48 1.85 -17.04
CA THR A 205 -14.00 2.15 -15.68
C THR A 205 -15.10 2.28 -14.62
N ILE A 206 -16.36 2.09 -15.00
CA ILE A 206 -17.54 2.10 -14.12
C ILE A 206 -18.34 0.81 -14.30
N VAL A 207 -18.70 0.48 -15.54
CA VAL A 207 -19.45 -0.73 -15.88
C VAL A 207 -18.68 -1.99 -15.48
N GLY A 208 -17.38 -2.07 -15.81
CA GLY A 208 -16.52 -3.21 -15.46
C GLY A 208 -16.47 -3.49 -13.96
N PRO A 209 -16.11 -2.51 -13.11
CA PRO A 209 -16.17 -2.67 -11.66
C PRO A 209 -17.56 -3.04 -11.13
N ASN A 210 -18.64 -2.46 -11.65
CA ASN A 210 -20.00 -2.82 -11.23
C ASN A 210 -20.35 -4.27 -11.61
N MET A 211 -19.93 -4.74 -12.78
CA MET A 211 -20.12 -6.15 -13.18
C MET A 211 -19.29 -7.11 -12.33
N LYS A 212 -18.11 -6.70 -11.87
CA LYS A 212 -17.22 -7.53 -11.07
C LYS A 212 -17.62 -7.60 -9.59
N PHE A 213 -18.07 -6.48 -9.01
CA PHE A 213 -18.22 -6.34 -7.56
C PHE A 213 -19.66 -6.04 -7.09
N LYS A 214 -20.61 -5.80 -8.01
CA LYS A 214 -22.03 -5.52 -7.68
C LYS A 214 -22.99 -6.44 -8.42
N ASP A 215 -22.50 -7.59 -8.91
CA ASP A 215 -23.26 -8.61 -9.63
C ASP A 215 -24.09 -8.11 -10.82
N ALA A 216 -23.73 -6.95 -11.38
CA ALA A 216 -24.43 -6.40 -12.54
C ALA A 216 -24.19 -7.28 -13.78
N CYS A 217 -25.26 -7.64 -14.48
CA CYS A 217 -25.19 -8.40 -15.73
C CYS A 217 -25.93 -7.68 -16.85
N HIS A 218 -25.25 -7.43 -17.96
CA HIS A 218 -25.80 -6.77 -19.12
C HIS A 218 -25.79 -7.74 -20.31
N PRO A 219 -26.94 -8.25 -20.79
CA PRO A 219 -26.97 -9.19 -21.90
C PRO A 219 -26.51 -8.56 -23.22
N ILE A 220 -26.63 -7.23 -23.34
CA ILE A 220 -26.20 -6.45 -24.49
C ILE A 220 -25.35 -5.30 -24.01
N ILE A 221 -24.19 -5.10 -24.63
CA ILE A 221 -23.34 -3.93 -24.47
C ILE A 221 -23.17 -3.26 -25.83
N ILE A 222 -23.26 -1.93 -25.87
CA ILE A 222 -22.99 -1.14 -27.07
C ILE A 222 -21.72 -0.32 -26.84
N SER A 223 -20.76 -0.37 -27.76
CA SER A 223 -19.53 0.40 -27.67
C SER A 223 -19.43 1.46 -28.78
N PRO A 224 -19.63 2.75 -28.44
CA PRO A 224 -19.63 3.82 -29.43
C PRO A 224 -18.23 4.31 -29.80
N SER A 225 -17.16 3.67 -29.31
CA SER A 225 -15.77 4.13 -29.43
C SER A 225 -15.25 4.31 -30.85
N ARG A 226 -15.92 3.74 -31.86
CA ARG A 226 -15.56 3.83 -33.29
C ARG A 226 -16.24 5.01 -34.02
N ILE A 227 -17.09 5.78 -33.32
CA ILE A 227 -17.80 6.93 -33.89
C ILE A 227 -16.99 8.20 -33.60
N PHE A 228 -16.34 8.73 -34.64
CA PHE A 228 -15.46 9.90 -34.52
C PHE A 228 -16.18 11.18 -34.06
N ASP A 229 -17.46 11.34 -34.43
CA ASP A 229 -18.28 12.51 -34.04
C ASP A 229 -18.39 12.66 -32.52
N LEU A 230 -18.34 11.55 -31.78
CA LEU A 230 -18.38 11.55 -30.31
C LEU A 230 -17.04 11.94 -29.67
N SER A 231 -16.00 12.17 -30.46
CA SER A 231 -14.67 12.62 -30.02
C SER A 231 -14.30 14.00 -30.60
N ALA A 232 -15.27 14.71 -31.19
CA ALA A 232 -15.04 16.03 -31.77
C ALA A 232 -14.69 17.08 -30.69
N VAL A 233 -13.86 18.05 -31.08
CA VAL A 233 -13.49 19.22 -30.27
C VAL A 233 -13.79 20.47 -31.08
N ILE A 234 -14.64 21.34 -30.54
CA ILE A 234 -15.09 22.55 -31.25
C ILE A 234 -14.88 23.77 -30.35
N PHE A 235 -14.00 24.67 -30.77
CA PHE A 235 -13.86 26.00 -30.17
C PHE A 235 -14.88 26.93 -30.80
N SER A 236 -15.79 27.48 -29.99
CA SER A 236 -16.72 28.51 -30.42
C SER A 236 -16.31 29.88 -29.87
N LYS A 237 -17.02 30.93 -30.28
CA LYS A 237 -16.82 32.29 -29.73
C LYS A 237 -17.15 32.39 -28.25
N THR A 238 -17.94 31.47 -27.71
CA THR A 238 -18.54 31.55 -26.37
C THR A 238 -18.06 30.44 -25.42
N GLY A 239 -17.39 29.41 -25.93
CA GLY A 239 -16.89 28.30 -25.12
C GLY A 239 -16.28 27.17 -25.94
N LEU A 240 -16.11 26.03 -25.27
CA LEU A 240 -15.48 24.82 -25.79
C LEU A 240 -16.48 23.66 -25.74
N THR A 241 -16.71 22.98 -26.87
CA THR A 241 -17.50 21.75 -26.94
C THR A 241 -16.59 20.54 -27.04
N LEU A 242 -16.72 19.60 -26.11
CA LEU A 242 -15.94 18.36 -26.05
C LEU A 242 -16.83 17.14 -26.23
N GLY A 243 -16.51 16.28 -27.18
CA GLY A 243 -17.21 15.02 -27.43
C GLY A 243 -17.26 14.09 -26.21
N ALA A 244 -18.36 13.35 -26.07
CA ALA A 244 -18.61 12.48 -24.93
C ALA A 244 -17.64 11.29 -24.82
N ALA A 245 -17.09 10.81 -25.95
CA ALA A 245 -16.13 9.72 -25.99
C ALA A 245 -14.67 10.18 -25.80
N CYS A 246 -14.40 11.49 -25.74
CA CYS A 246 -13.07 12.02 -25.44
C CYS A 246 -12.55 11.45 -24.11
N SER A 247 -11.34 10.89 -24.12
CA SER A 247 -10.71 10.43 -22.88
C SER A 247 -10.35 11.60 -21.96
N LEU A 248 -10.32 11.39 -20.65
CA LEU A 248 -9.99 12.44 -19.69
C LEU A 248 -8.55 12.96 -19.86
N SER A 249 -7.62 12.11 -20.32
CA SER A 249 -6.27 12.56 -20.71
C SER A 249 -6.30 13.49 -21.93
N PHE A 250 -7.13 13.19 -22.93
CA PHE A 250 -7.30 14.06 -24.09
C PHE A 250 -7.97 15.39 -23.70
N VAL A 251 -9.00 15.34 -22.85
CA VAL A 251 -9.62 16.55 -22.27
C VAL A 251 -8.58 17.39 -21.53
N LYS A 252 -7.75 16.79 -20.68
CA LYS A 252 -6.65 17.48 -19.99
C LYS A 252 -5.72 18.18 -20.99
N ALA A 253 -5.31 17.49 -22.06
CA ALA A 253 -4.42 18.06 -23.08
C ALA A 253 -5.04 19.27 -23.80
N ILE A 254 -6.32 19.17 -24.20
CA ILE A 254 -7.05 20.27 -24.85
C ILE A 254 -7.21 21.47 -23.91
N LEU A 255 -7.51 21.23 -22.63
CA LEU A 255 -7.63 22.30 -21.64
C LEU A 255 -6.29 22.99 -21.35
N VAL A 256 -5.18 22.24 -21.30
CA VAL A 256 -3.83 22.85 -21.18
C VAL A 256 -3.54 23.76 -22.36
N GLN A 257 -3.86 23.31 -23.58
CA GLN A 257 -3.70 24.13 -24.79
C GLN A 257 -4.58 25.39 -24.72
N ALA A 258 -5.87 25.23 -24.40
CA ALA A 258 -6.81 26.34 -24.30
C ALA A 258 -6.40 27.38 -23.25
N VAL A 259 -5.88 26.96 -22.09
CA VAL A 259 -5.37 27.85 -21.04
C VAL A 259 -4.12 28.62 -21.50
N SER A 260 -3.30 28.02 -22.36
CA SER A 260 -2.11 28.69 -22.91
C SER A 260 -2.47 29.72 -23.98
N ASP A 261 -3.52 29.46 -24.77
CA ASP A 261 -3.87 30.26 -25.94
C ASP A 261 -4.87 31.39 -25.63
N LEU A 262 -5.64 31.27 -24.54
CA LEU A 262 -6.72 32.19 -24.19
C LEU A 262 -6.38 33.06 -22.96
N PRO A 263 -6.95 34.28 -22.85
CA PRO A 263 -6.74 35.14 -21.68
C PRO A 263 -7.16 34.46 -20.36
N LEU A 264 -6.41 34.73 -19.28
CA LEU A 264 -6.65 34.14 -17.94
C LEU A 264 -8.10 34.35 -17.43
N GLU A 265 -8.69 35.49 -17.76
CA GLU A 265 -10.07 35.83 -17.36
C GLU A 265 -11.12 34.91 -18.02
N THR A 266 -10.81 34.33 -19.17
CA THR A 266 -11.72 33.46 -19.94
C THR A 266 -11.57 31.97 -19.64
N THR A 267 -10.57 31.61 -18.82
CA THR A 267 -10.13 30.22 -18.62
C THR A 267 -10.28 29.73 -17.17
N GLN A 268 -11.03 30.43 -16.32
CA GLN A 268 -11.19 30.07 -14.89
C GLN A 268 -11.75 28.65 -14.70
N ILE A 269 -12.80 28.29 -15.46
CA ILE A 269 -13.38 26.93 -15.42
C ILE A 269 -12.36 25.89 -15.89
N PHE A 270 -11.59 26.19 -16.93
CA PHE A 270 -10.57 25.28 -17.47
C PHE A 270 -9.44 25.03 -16.47
N LEU A 271 -8.98 26.07 -15.77
CA LEU A 271 -7.98 25.96 -14.70
C LEU A 271 -8.49 25.10 -13.54
N ALA A 272 -9.74 25.29 -13.12
CA ALA A 272 -10.36 24.47 -12.09
C ALA A 272 -10.49 23.00 -12.53
N LEU A 273 -10.87 22.74 -13.79
CA LEU A 273 -10.95 21.38 -14.35
C LEU A 273 -9.58 20.72 -14.41
N LEU A 274 -8.54 21.44 -14.85
CA LEU A 274 -7.17 20.95 -14.88
C LEU A 274 -6.66 20.58 -13.49
N LYS A 275 -7.01 21.37 -12.46
CA LYS A 275 -6.69 21.08 -11.06
C LYS A 275 -7.28 19.74 -10.64
N GLN A 276 -8.56 19.49 -10.92
CA GLN A 276 -9.21 18.22 -10.58
C GLN A 276 -8.65 17.04 -11.41
N LEU A 277 -8.46 17.21 -12.71
CA LEU A 277 -7.91 16.19 -13.62
C LEU A 277 -6.48 15.76 -13.28
N LYS A 278 -5.71 16.60 -12.57
CA LYS A 278 -4.39 16.22 -12.06
C LYS A 278 -4.48 15.06 -11.05
N HIS A 279 -5.49 15.08 -10.19
CA HIS A 279 -5.65 14.14 -9.08
C HIS A 279 -6.55 12.94 -9.43
N LEU A 280 -7.41 13.10 -10.44
CA LEU A 280 -8.38 12.09 -10.87
C LEU A 280 -7.68 10.86 -11.47
N GLY A 281 -7.66 9.77 -10.71
CA GLY A 281 -7.07 8.49 -11.11
C GLY A 281 -5.57 8.56 -11.47
N GLY A 282 -5.02 7.44 -11.95
CA GLY A 282 -3.74 7.44 -12.66
C GLY A 282 -3.91 7.73 -14.17
N PRO A 283 -2.82 8.01 -14.91
CA PRO A 283 -2.85 8.14 -16.37
C PRO A 283 -3.56 6.98 -17.07
N GLN A 284 -3.36 5.75 -16.59
CA GLN A 284 -3.95 4.52 -17.15
C GLN A 284 -5.48 4.58 -17.14
N ILE A 285 -6.07 5.14 -16.08
CA ILE A 285 -7.53 5.34 -15.97
C ILE A 285 -7.94 6.53 -16.84
N ARG A 286 -7.25 7.67 -16.76
CA ARG A 286 -7.60 8.86 -17.55
C ARG A 286 -7.51 8.64 -19.06
N ASN A 287 -6.61 7.76 -19.52
CA ASN A 287 -6.43 7.44 -20.93
C ASN A 287 -7.63 6.70 -21.54
N ILE A 288 -8.40 5.97 -20.71
CA ILE A 288 -9.55 5.17 -21.18
C ILE A 288 -10.90 5.73 -20.69
N ALA A 289 -10.95 6.33 -19.49
CA ALA A 289 -12.15 6.95 -18.97
C ALA A 289 -12.58 8.11 -19.88
N SER A 290 -13.84 8.12 -20.29
CA SER A 290 -14.41 9.13 -21.19
C SER A 290 -15.10 10.24 -20.41
N LEU A 291 -15.13 11.46 -20.94
CA LEU A 291 -15.86 12.60 -20.37
C LEU A 291 -17.34 12.29 -20.15
N GLY A 292 -18.01 11.75 -21.16
CA GLY A 292 -19.43 11.38 -21.08
C GLY A 292 -19.69 10.28 -20.06
N GLY A 293 -18.86 9.24 -20.05
CA GLY A 293 -18.92 8.20 -19.02
C GLY A 293 -18.76 8.74 -17.59
N ASN A 294 -17.90 9.74 -17.37
CA ASN A 294 -17.75 10.38 -16.07
C ASN A 294 -19.02 11.16 -15.68
N VAL A 295 -19.54 12.01 -16.57
CA VAL A 295 -20.76 12.79 -16.35
C VAL A 295 -21.98 11.89 -16.08
N LEU A 296 -22.25 10.93 -16.98
CA LEU A 296 -23.41 10.05 -16.92
C LEU A 296 -23.34 9.03 -15.77
N SER A 297 -22.13 8.68 -15.30
CA SER A 297 -21.98 7.80 -14.14
C SER A 297 -22.61 8.39 -12.88
N ARG A 298 -22.68 9.74 -12.80
CA ARG A 298 -23.19 10.50 -11.64
C ARG A 298 -22.64 9.98 -10.31
N HIS A 299 -21.37 9.57 -10.32
CA HIS A 299 -20.74 9.03 -9.11
C HIS A 299 -20.78 10.10 -8.00
N PRO A 300 -21.18 9.76 -6.76
CA PRO A 300 -21.42 10.76 -5.71
C PRO A 300 -20.17 11.59 -5.37
N SER A 301 -19.00 10.96 -5.51
CA SER A 301 -17.68 11.58 -5.32
C SER A 301 -16.97 11.94 -6.65
N SER A 302 -17.72 12.16 -7.74
CA SER A 302 -17.17 12.65 -9.00
C SER A 302 -16.48 14.01 -8.80
N ASP A 303 -15.25 14.15 -9.28
CA ASP A 303 -14.48 15.41 -9.16
C ASP A 303 -14.82 16.44 -10.23
N LEU A 304 -15.46 16.02 -11.32
CA LEU A 304 -15.79 16.90 -12.44
C LEU A 304 -17.22 17.39 -12.36
N ASN A 305 -18.17 16.56 -11.92
CA ASN A 305 -19.60 16.91 -11.92
C ASN A 305 -19.93 18.17 -11.09
N PRO A 306 -19.45 18.32 -9.84
CA PRO A 306 -19.70 19.54 -9.06
C PRO A 306 -19.22 20.80 -9.79
N LEU A 307 -18.06 20.71 -10.43
CA LEU A 307 -17.45 21.84 -11.13
C LEU A 307 -18.14 22.15 -12.46
N LEU A 308 -18.46 21.13 -13.26
CA LEU A 308 -19.18 21.30 -14.52
C LEU A 308 -20.58 21.87 -14.29
N ALA A 309 -21.25 21.44 -13.21
CA ALA A 309 -22.54 21.99 -12.80
C ALA A 309 -22.42 23.44 -12.31
N ALA A 310 -21.46 23.75 -11.44
CA ALA A 310 -21.20 25.12 -10.99
C ALA A 310 -20.88 26.07 -12.16
N GLY A 311 -20.17 25.58 -13.18
CA GLY A 311 -19.83 26.28 -14.42
C GLY A 311 -20.96 26.38 -15.45
N ARG A 312 -22.18 25.92 -15.15
CA ARG A 312 -23.35 25.92 -16.05
C ARG A 312 -23.07 25.27 -17.41
N CYS A 313 -22.40 24.13 -17.40
CA CYS A 313 -22.12 23.36 -18.62
C CYS A 313 -23.42 22.79 -19.21
N VAL A 314 -23.45 22.63 -20.54
CA VAL A 314 -24.62 22.12 -21.27
C VAL A 314 -24.28 20.77 -21.90
N LEU A 315 -25.18 19.82 -21.77
CA LEU A 315 -25.10 18.48 -22.36
C LEU A 315 -25.87 18.47 -23.68
N ASN A 316 -25.19 18.16 -24.78
CA ASN A 316 -25.82 17.98 -26.09
C ASN A 316 -26.18 16.49 -26.24
N VAL A 317 -27.47 16.20 -26.41
CA VAL A 317 -27.99 14.83 -26.44
C VAL A 317 -28.79 14.59 -27.71
N ALA A 318 -28.87 13.33 -28.15
CA ALA A 318 -29.60 12.94 -29.35
C ALA A 318 -30.33 11.62 -29.19
N SER A 319 -31.48 11.51 -29.87
CA SER A 319 -32.23 10.28 -30.12
C SER A 319 -32.63 10.21 -31.60
N LEU A 320 -33.38 9.19 -31.99
CA LEU A 320 -33.99 9.13 -33.33
C LEU A 320 -34.98 10.27 -33.59
N CYS A 321 -35.53 10.88 -32.53
CA CYS A 321 -36.51 11.95 -32.63
C CYS A 321 -35.88 13.34 -32.80
N GLY A 322 -34.56 13.48 -32.65
CA GLY A 322 -33.83 14.73 -32.83
C GLY A 322 -32.75 14.98 -31.78
N THR A 323 -32.22 16.20 -31.75
CA THR A 323 -31.24 16.66 -30.76
C THR A 323 -31.88 17.64 -29.78
N ARG A 324 -31.42 17.62 -28.53
CA ARG A 324 -31.77 18.64 -27.53
C ARG A 324 -30.59 18.94 -26.61
N GLN A 325 -30.74 20.01 -25.84
CA GLN A 325 -29.75 20.45 -24.86
C GLN A 325 -30.31 20.33 -23.45
N ILE A 326 -29.51 19.80 -22.53
CA ILE A 326 -29.85 19.67 -21.11
C ILE A 326 -28.81 20.46 -20.32
N LEU A 327 -29.24 21.34 -19.42
CA LEU A 327 -28.33 22.01 -18.51
C LEU A 327 -27.84 21.01 -17.45
N LEU A 328 -26.53 20.95 -17.20
CA LEU A 328 -25.99 20.16 -16.09
C LEU A 328 -26.22 20.93 -14.78
N ASN A 329 -27.25 20.55 -14.03
CA ASN A 329 -27.65 21.17 -12.76
C ASN A 329 -27.95 20.11 -11.69
N GLU A 330 -28.48 20.51 -10.52
CA GLU A 330 -28.83 19.55 -9.46
C GLU A 330 -29.87 18.51 -9.92
N ASP A 331 -30.88 18.91 -10.70
CA ASP A 331 -31.96 18.01 -11.13
C ASP A 331 -31.43 16.85 -12.01
N PHE A 332 -30.45 17.13 -12.88
CA PHE A 332 -29.80 16.10 -13.68
C PHE A 332 -29.00 15.11 -12.80
N LEU A 333 -28.29 15.66 -11.81
CA LEU A 333 -27.40 14.90 -10.93
C LEU A 333 -28.18 14.02 -9.95
N ASP A 334 -29.35 14.47 -9.49
CA ASP A 334 -30.27 13.72 -8.63
C ASP A 334 -31.16 12.72 -9.39
N ALA A 335 -31.08 12.72 -10.72
CA ALA A 335 -31.89 11.88 -11.58
C ALA A 335 -33.40 12.20 -11.57
N SER A 336 -33.79 13.46 -11.39
CA SER A 336 -35.19 13.90 -11.43
C SER A 336 -35.85 13.63 -12.78
N GLU A 337 -37.10 13.16 -12.79
CA GLU A 337 -37.82 12.69 -13.99
C GLU A 337 -37.79 13.67 -15.18
N ASN A 338 -37.79 14.99 -14.92
CA ASN A 338 -37.82 16.04 -15.95
C ASN A 338 -36.44 16.49 -16.46
N ALA A 339 -35.35 16.08 -15.83
CA ALA A 339 -33.99 16.54 -16.12
C ALA A 339 -33.02 15.41 -16.54
N VAL A 340 -33.51 14.18 -16.72
CA VAL A 340 -32.69 13.00 -17.03
C VAL A 340 -32.62 12.72 -18.53
N LEU A 341 -31.52 12.07 -18.92
CA LEU A 341 -31.33 11.49 -20.23
C LEU A 341 -32.37 10.38 -20.47
N LEU A 342 -33.19 10.49 -21.52
CA LEU A 342 -34.19 9.45 -21.83
C LEU A 342 -33.48 8.11 -22.16
N PRO A 343 -34.13 6.95 -21.93
CA PRO A 343 -33.47 5.66 -22.11
C PRO A 343 -32.96 5.39 -23.55
N ASP A 344 -33.56 6.01 -24.56
CA ASP A 344 -33.19 5.94 -25.97
C ASP A 344 -32.23 7.06 -26.43
N GLU A 345 -31.91 8.02 -25.55
CA GLU A 345 -31.00 9.12 -25.82
C GLU A 345 -29.53 8.75 -25.56
N VAL A 346 -28.65 9.44 -26.28
CA VAL A 346 -27.19 9.35 -26.16
C VAL A 346 -26.60 10.74 -25.95
N LEU A 347 -25.65 10.86 -25.02
CA LEU A 347 -24.85 12.07 -24.85
C LEU A 347 -23.82 12.18 -25.98
N LEU A 348 -23.89 13.26 -26.77
CA LEU A 348 -22.97 13.54 -27.87
C LEU A 348 -21.73 14.29 -27.40
N SER A 349 -21.93 15.36 -26.63
CA SER A 349 -20.86 16.25 -26.18
C SER A 349 -21.26 17.09 -24.97
N VAL A 350 -20.25 17.68 -24.32
CA VAL A 350 -20.40 18.62 -23.21
C VAL A 350 -19.87 19.97 -23.68
N TYR A 351 -20.70 21.00 -23.61
CA TYR A 351 -20.35 22.39 -23.86
C TYR A 351 -19.95 23.08 -22.54
N ILE A 352 -18.74 23.62 -22.51
CA ILE A 352 -18.14 24.31 -21.37
C ILE A 352 -17.96 25.79 -21.75
N PRO A 353 -18.66 26.74 -21.10
CA PRO A 353 -18.58 28.15 -21.45
C PRO A 353 -17.22 28.76 -21.05
N TYR A 354 -16.82 29.84 -21.73
CA TYR A 354 -15.73 30.70 -21.23
C TYR A 354 -16.19 31.48 -20.00
N SER A 355 -15.29 31.69 -19.04
CA SER A 355 -15.57 32.60 -17.91
C SER A 355 -15.58 34.06 -18.37
N LYS A 356 -16.35 34.90 -17.68
CA LYS A 356 -16.47 36.33 -17.97
C LYS A 356 -15.58 37.16 -17.05
N LYS A 357 -15.32 38.41 -17.43
CA LYS A 357 -14.65 39.36 -16.54
C LYS A 357 -15.48 39.55 -15.25
N GLY A 358 -14.81 39.47 -14.09
CA GLY A 358 -15.47 39.51 -12.77
C GLY A 358 -16.09 38.18 -12.32
N GLU A 359 -15.86 37.09 -13.06
CA GLU A 359 -16.27 35.73 -12.70
C GLU A 359 -15.06 34.89 -12.26
N PHE A 360 -15.20 34.19 -11.14
CA PHE A 360 -14.15 33.36 -10.55
C PHE A 360 -14.69 31.98 -10.23
N VAL A 361 -13.86 30.96 -10.49
CA VAL A 361 -14.23 29.56 -10.34
C VAL A 361 -13.11 28.82 -9.64
N SER A 362 -13.45 28.08 -8.59
CA SER A 362 -12.51 27.24 -7.85
C SER A 362 -13.07 25.85 -7.65
N ALA A 363 -12.15 24.88 -7.59
CA ALA A 363 -12.45 23.51 -7.21
C ALA A 363 -11.61 23.10 -5.99
N PHE A 364 -12.24 22.34 -5.10
CA PHE A 364 -11.63 21.79 -3.90
C PHE A 364 -11.90 20.29 -3.80
N ARG A 365 -10.99 19.58 -3.15
CA ARG A 365 -11.01 18.14 -3.01
C ARG A 365 -10.21 17.77 -1.77
N GLN A 366 -10.73 16.84 -0.99
CA GLN A 366 -10.01 16.14 0.06
C GLN A 366 -10.26 14.64 -0.05
N ALA A 367 -9.21 13.86 0.15
CA ALA A 367 -9.24 12.40 0.09
C ALA A 367 -8.27 11.81 1.11
N GLU A 368 -8.25 10.48 1.25
CA GLU A 368 -7.29 9.78 2.12
C GLU A 368 -5.83 9.94 1.67
N ARG A 369 -5.61 10.20 0.37
CA ARG A 369 -4.32 10.63 -0.19
C ARG A 369 -4.52 11.56 -1.39
N ARG A 370 -3.48 12.31 -1.75
CA ARG A 370 -3.54 13.38 -2.77
C ARG A 370 -3.88 12.92 -4.18
N GLU A 371 -3.42 11.75 -4.60
CA GLU A 371 -3.58 11.25 -5.97
C GLU A 371 -4.13 9.82 -5.99
N ASN A 372 -4.83 9.46 -7.08
CA ASN A 372 -5.33 8.10 -7.29
C ASN A 372 -6.18 7.57 -6.11
N ALA A 373 -7.03 8.43 -5.55
CA ALA A 373 -7.99 8.12 -4.49
C ALA A 373 -9.32 8.85 -4.75
N LEU A 374 -10.44 8.24 -4.36
CA LEU A 374 -11.75 8.89 -4.44
C LEU A 374 -11.83 10.05 -3.44
N SER A 375 -12.62 11.08 -3.76
CA SER A 375 -12.86 12.20 -2.84
C SER A 375 -13.70 11.75 -1.67
N LEU A 376 -13.29 12.15 -0.46
CA LEU A 376 -14.15 12.12 0.73
C LEU A 376 -15.19 13.24 0.63
N VAL A 377 -14.73 14.46 0.33
CA VAL A 377 -15.54 15.62 -0.03
C VAL A 377 -14.84 16.38 -1.16
N ASN A 378 -15.60 16.83 -2.14
CA ASN A 378 -15.13 17.76 -3.15
C ASN A 378 -16.17 18.86 -3.40
N ALA A 379 -15.74 19.95 -4.03
CA ALA A 379 -16.61 21.08 -4.32
C ALA A 379 -16.24 21.78 -5.63
N GLY A 380 -17.26 22.25 -6.33
CA GLY A 380 -17.17 23.19 -7.44
C GLY A 380 -17.88 24.48 -7.05
N MET A 381 -17.16 25.60 -7.06
CA MET A 381 -17.68 26.89 -6.63
C MET A 381 -17.43 27.95 -7.69
N ARG A 382 -18.45 28.77 -7.96
CA ARG A 382 -18.39 29.87 -8.92
C ARG A 382 -19.07 31.11 -8.34
N VAL A 383 -18.45 32.26 -8.49
CA VAL A 383 -19.02 33.57 -8.16
C VAL A 383 -18.82 34.53 -9.32
N ALA A 384 -19.83 35.33 -9.62
CA ALA A 384 -19.71 36.47 -10.52
C ALA A 384 -20.10 37.75 -9.78
N PHE A 385 -19.33 38.82 -9.98
CA PHE A 385 -19.56 40.11 -9.36
C PHE A 385 -20.23 41.11 -10.30
N LYS A 386 -20.94 42.10 -9.75
CA LYS A 386 -21.35 43.27 -10.53
C LYS A 386 -20.08 44.04 -10.96
N PRO A 387 -20.08 44.64 -12.17
CA PRO A 387 -18.92 45.37 -12.69
C PRO A 387 -18.32 46.34 -11.67
N ASP A 388 -17.00 46.33 -11.54
CA ASP A 388 -16.21 47.21 -10.68
C ASP A 388 -16.64 47.23 -9.19
N SER A 389 -17.21 46.13 -8.70
CA SER A 389 -17.63 45.98 -7.31
C SER A 389 -17.31 44.59 -6.75
N ALA A 390 -17.35 44.46 -5.42
CA ALA A 390 -17.31 43.17 -4.74
C ALA A 390 -18.73 42.62 -4.43
N VAL A 391 -19.77 43.13 -5.10
CA VAL A 391 -21.16 42.72 -4.86
C VAL A 391 -21.49 41.50 -5.71
N ILE A 392 -21.95 40.42 -5.06
CA ILE A 392 -22.29 39.15 -5.70
C ILE A 392 -23.47 39.37 -6.64
N ALA A 393 -23.25 39.16 -7.94
CA ALA A 393 -24.30 39.16 -8.96
C ALA A 393 -24.89 37.74 -9.15
N ASP A 394 -24.06 36.72 -8.98
CA ASP A 394 -24.44 35.32 -9.19
C ASP A 394 -23.49 34.38 -8.42
N LEU A 395 -24.02 33.27 -7.89
CA LEU A 395 -23.28 32.34 -7.04
C LEU A 395 -23.76 30.91 -7.30
N SER A 396 -22.83 29.95 -7.34
CA SER A 396 -23.14 28.53 -7.51
C SER A 396 -22.15 27.69 -6.72
N ILE A 397 -22.66 26.86 -5.80
CA ILE A 397 -21.87 26.04 -4.89
C ILE A 397 -22.41 24.61 -4.94
N PHE A 398 -21.59 23.69 -5.45
CA PHE A 398 -21.90 22.27 -5.54
C PHE A 398 -20.89 21.45 -4.74
N TYR A 399 -21.36 20.38 -4.10
CA TYR A 399 -20.54 19.44 -3.35
C TYR A 399 -20.78 17.99 -3.78
N GLY A 400 -19.73 17.18 -3.74
CA GLY A 400 -19.79 15.72 -3.84
C GLY A 400 -19.23 15.03 -2.59
N GLY A 401 -19.63 13.78 -2.37
CA GLY A 401 -19.18 12.93 -1.24
C GLY A 401 -19.91 13.16 0.09
N ILE A 402 -20.88 14.07 0.11
CA ILE A 402 -21.72 14.39 1.28
C ILE A 402 -23.01 13.56 1.25
N ALA A 403 -23.71 13.57 0.11
CA ALA A 403 -24.94 12.80 -0.10
C ALA A 403 -24.73 11.62 -1.07
N SER A 404 -25.82 10.91 -1.35
CA SER A 404 -25.88 9.84 -2.36
C SER A 404 -25.69 10.33 -3.80
N THR A 405 -25.74 11.65 -4.04
CA THR A 405 -25.48 12.32 -5.32
C THR A 405 -24.65 13.59 -5.11
N THR A 406 -24.33 14.30 -6.20
CA THR A 406 -23.74 15.65 -6.12
C THR A 406 -24.85 16.67 -5.85
N VAL A 407 -24.71 17.46 -4.79
CA VAL A 407 -25.75 18.37 -4.28
C VAL A 407 -25.37 19.84 -4.44
N CYS A 408 -26.38 20.72 -4.51
CA CYS A 408 -26.26 22.16 -4.69
C CYS A 408 -26.80 22.90 -3.46
N ALA A 409 -26.03 23.86 -2.93
CA ALA A 409 -26.49 24.74 -1.84
C ALA A 409 -27.32 25.91 -2.41
N LYS A 410 -28.44 25.57 -3.06
CA LYS A 410 -29.23 26.49 -3.89
C LYS A 410 -29.91 27.59 -3.07
N LYS A 411 -30.55 27.24 -1.95
CA LYS A 411 -31.23 28.20 -1.08
C LYS A 411 -30.22 29.19 -0.52
N SER A 412 -29.08 28.68 -0.05
CA SER A 412 -27.96 29.49 0.44
C SER A 412 -27.41 30.42 -0.62
N CYS A 413 -27.18 29.92 -1.85
CA CYS A 413 -26.70 30.75 -2.94
C CYS A 413 -27.66 31.90 -3.26
N GLN A 414 -28.99 31.65 -3.25
CA GLN A 414 -29.99 32.69 -3.50
C GLN A 414 -30.00 33.78 -2.42
N LEU A 415 -29.85 33.40 -1.15
CA LEU A 415 -29.81 34.36 -0.02
C LEU A 415 -28.57 35.27 -0.06
N LEU A 416 -27.46 34.80 -0.61
CA LEU A 416 -26.18 35.52 -0.68
C LEU A 416 -26.07 36.46 -1.88
N ILE A 417 -26.93 36.33 -2.90
CA ILE A 417 -26.94 37.24 -4.06
C ILE A 417 -27.25 38.67 -3.58
N GLY A 418 -26.48 39.64 -4.07
CA GLY A 418 -26.60 41.05 -3.69
C GLY A 418 -25.79 41.46 -2.45
N ARG A 419 -25.19 40.51 -1.71
CA ARG A 419 -24.27 40.80 -0.61
C ARG A 419 -22.86 41.15 -1.14
N SER A 420 -22.06 41.84 -0.32
CA SER A 420 -20.67 42.19 -0.63
C SER A 420 -19.69 41.11 -0.15
N TRP A 421 -18.62 40.82 -0.90
CA TRP A 421 -17.62 39.78 -0.57
C TRP A 421 -16.73 40.15 0.63
N ASN A 422 -17.26 40.05 1.84
CA ASN A 422 -16.60 40.42 3.10
C ASN A 422 -16.72 39.33 4.16
N LYS A 423 -16.09 39.55 5.32
CA LYS A 423 -16.05 38.60 6.44
C LYS A 423 -17.43 38.24 6.97
N ASN A 424 -18.34 39.21 7.11
CA ASN A 424 -19.70 38.98 7.59
C ASN A 424 -20.48 38.03 6.67
N THR A 425 -20.36 38.23 5.36
CA THR A 425 -20.98 37.36 4.34
C THR A 425 -20.39 35.95 4.37
N LEU A 426 -19.08 35.81 4.62
CA LEU A 426 -18.44 34.51 4.79
C LEU A 426 -19.00 33.77 6.02
N GLU A 427 -19.13 34.44 7.16
CA GLU A 427 -19.66 33.83 8.39
C GLU A 427 -21.11 33.35 8.20
N GLU A 428 -21.96 34.20 7.62
CA GLU A 428 -23.34 33.88 7.24
C GLU A 428 -23.38 32.70 6.26
N ALA A 429 -22.53 32.71 5.21
CA ALA A 429 -22.45 31.65 4.21
C ALA A 429 -22.03 30.29 4.82
N CYS A 430 -21.05 30.27 5.72
CA CYS A 430 -20.64 29.05 6.41
C CYS A 430 -21.78 28.42 7.21
N GLN A 431 -22.61 29.23 7.86
CA GLN A 431 -23.74 28.75 8.64
C GLN A 431 -24.84 28.19 7.72
N ILE A 432 -25.38 29.02 6.82
CA ILE A 432 -26.56 28.64 6.03
C ILE A 432 -26.28 27.48 5.06
N VAL A 433 -25.08 27.41 4.47
CA VAL A 433 -24.70 26.31 3.56
C VAL A 433 -24.55 25.00 4.34
N SER A 434 -23.96 25.06 5.54
CA SER A 434 -23.80 23.88 6.40
C SER A 434 -25.17 23.33 6.83
N GLU A 435 -26.10 24.21 7.23
CA GLU A 435 -27.47 23.82 7.60
C GLU A 435 -28.24 23.23 6.40
N GLU A 436 -28.21 23.88 5.23
CA GLU A 436 -28.91 23.38 4.03
C GLU A 436 -28.39 21.99 3.59
N LEU A 437 -27.07 21.76 3.63
CA LEU A 437 -26.50 20.49 3.19
C LEU A 437 -26.78 19.35 4.18
N LEU A 438 -27.04 19.65 5.46
CA LEU A 438 -27.46 18.65 6.44
C LEU A 438 -28.88 18.17 6.18
N ASP A 439 -29.79 19.07 5.80
CA ASP A 439 -31.17 18.72 5.42
C ASP A 439 -31.21 17.83 4.16
N LEU A 440 -30.19 17.91 3.30
CA LEU A 440 -30.06 17.15 2.06
C LEU A 440 -29.34 15.81 2.24
N ASP A 441 -28.81 15.52 3.43
CA ASP A 441 -28.15 14.26 3.69
C ASP A 441 -29.17 13.14 3.89
N THR A 442 -29.26 12.27 2.88
CA THR A 442 -30.14 11.10 2.87
C THR A 442 -29.43 9.81 3.30
N THR A 443 -28.17 9.90 3.75
CA THR A 443 -27.40 8.72 4.13
C THR A 443 -27.82 8.18 5.51
N PRO A 444 -28.03 6.86 5.68
CA PRO A 444 -28.46 6.28 6.97
C PRO A 444 -27.48 6.50 8.12
N GLU A 445 -26.19 6.68 7.81
CA GLU A 445 -25.10 6.88 8.79
C GLU A 445 -24.89 8.36 9.13
N GLY A 446 -25.48 9.28 8.36
CA GLY A 446 -25.25 10.73 8.46
C GLY A 446 -23.83 11.17 8.06
N THR A 447 -23.68 12.47 7.82
CA THR A 447 -22.41 13.08 7.44
C THR A 447 -21.52 13.27 8.67
N SER A 448 -20.34 12.62 8.67
CA SER A 448 -19.38 12.73 9.78
C SER A 448 -18.96 14.18 10.05
N GLU A 449 -18.57 14.46 11.30
CA GLU A 449 -18.13 15.80 11.72
C GLU A 449 -17.02 16.34 10.82
N TYR A 450 -16.06 15.50 10.44
CA TYR A 450 -14.98 15.87 9.53
C TYR A 450 -15.49 16.34 8.16
N LYS A 451 -16.43 15.60 7.54
CA LYS A 451 -17.03 16.01 6.27
C LYS A 451 -17.78 17.34 6.40
N ARG A 452 -18.51 17.54 7.50
CA ARG A 452 -19.20 18.82 7.80
C ARG A 452 -18.20 19.97 7.94
N THR A 453 -17.08 19.76 8.61
CA THR A 453 -16.02 20.76 8.74
C THR A 453 -15.33 21.06 7.40
N LEU A 454 -15.21 20.09 6.49
CA LEU A 454 -14.66 20.32 5.15
C LEU A 454 -15.57 21.22 4.30
N ILE A 455 -16.90 21.16 4.48
CA ILE A 455 -17.85 22.04 3.79
C ILE A 455 -17.48 23.50 4.04
N THR A 456 -17.46 23.90 5.32
CA THR A 456 -17.18 25.28 5.74
C THR A 456 -15.73 25.67 5.43
N SER A 457 -14.78 24.75 5.58
CA SER A 457 -13.37 24.98 5.26
C SER A 457 -13.15 25.25 3.76
N PHE A 458 -13.91 24.61 2.85
CA PHE A 458 -13.83 24.90 1.42
C PHE A 458 -14.47 26.25 1.06
N ILE A 459 -15.57 26.66 1.70
CA ILE A 459 -16.14 28.01 1.54
C ILE A 459 -15.10 29.06 1.94
N PHE A 460 -14.41 28.84 3.06
CA PHE A 460 -13.35 29.73 3.52
C PHE A 460 -12.18 29.81 2.53
N LYS A 461 -11.71 28.67 2.02
CA LYS A 461 -10.65 28.65 0.99
C LYS A 461 -11.10 29.34 -0.30
N PHE A 462 -12.37 29.21 -0.68
CA PHE A 462 -12.95 29.92 -1.83
C PHE A 462 -12.97 31.43 -1.62
N TYR A 463 -13.45 31.88 -0.45
CA TYR A 463 -13.45 33.28 -0.05
C TYR A 463 -12.06 33.92 -0.20
N LEU A 464 -11.04 33.27 0.36
CA LEU A 464 -9.66 33.76 0.30
C LEU A 464 -9.06 33.75 -1.12
N GLN A 465 -9.31 32.70 -1.91
CA GLN A 465 -8.82 32.63 -3.29
C GLN A 465 -9.40 33.75 -4.15
N THR A 466 -10.71 33.98 -4.06
CA THR A 466 -11.38 35.05 -4.79
C THR A 466 -10.88 36.42 -4.34
N LEU A 467 -10.70 36.64 -3.02
CA LEU A 467 -10.15 37.89 -2.48
C LEU A 467 -8.73 38.16 -3.00
N LYS A 468 -7.89 37.11 -3.07
CA LYS A 468 -6.53 37.21 -3.60
C LYS A 468 -6.52 37.52 -5.10
N GLN A 469 -7.44 36.97 -5.88
CA GLN A 469 -7.57 37.27 -7.31
C GLN A 469 -8.07 38.70 -7.55
N LEU A 470 -8.96 39.21 -6.69
CA LEU A 470 -9.34 40.62 -6.67
C LEU A 470 -8.15 41.55 -6.34
N ASN A 471 -7.15 41.06 -5.59
CA ASN A 471 -6.00 41.84 -5.09
C ASN A 471 -4.63 41.51 -5.75
N GLN A 472 -4.59 40.67 -6.79
CA GLN A 472 -3.41 40.26 -7.60
C GLN A 472 -2.08 39.98 -6.85
N MET A 473 -1.83 38.73 -6.40
CA MET A 473 -0.48 38.26 -6.04
C MET A 473 -0.24 36.78 -6.43
N ASN A 474 0.96 36.41 -6.88
CA ASN A 474 1.33 35.02 -7.23
C ASN A 474 2.75 34.67 -6.76
N THR A 475 2.94 33.48 -6.19
CA THR A 475 4.25 32.81 -6.04
C THR A 475 4.05 31.29 -5.88
N PHE A 476 4.92 30.50 -6.52
CA PHE A 476 5.06 29.05 -6.35
C PHE A 476 6.56 28.68 -6.36
N ILE A 477 6.95 27.68 -5.56
CA ILE A 477 8.34 27.21 -5.37
C ILE A 477 8.43 25.72 -5.74
N LEU A 478 9.56 25.29 -6.31
CA LEU A 478 9.86 23.92 -6.78
C LEU A 478 11.07 23.31 -6.03
N PHE A 479 11.07 21.99 -5.83
CA PHE A 479 11.99 21.22 -4.96
C PHE A 479 13.09 20.41 -5.70
N VAL A 480 14.18 20.05 -4.99
CA VAL A 480 15.36 19.28 -5.48
C VAL A 480 15.78 18.19 -4.44
N PHE A 481 16.44 17.11 -4.89
CA PHE A 481 16.84 15.91 -4.12
C PHE A 481 18.37 15.59 -4.19
N TYR A 482 18.94 14.92 -3.19
CA TYR A 482 20.33 14.40 -3.17
C TYR A 482 20.49 13.13 -2.27
N VAL A 483 21.58 12.34 -2.36
CA VAL A 483 21.89 11.14 -1.51
C VAL A 483 23.42 10.98 -1.29
N MET A 484 23.86 10.50 -0.11
CA MET A 484 25.28 10.23 0.27
C MET A 484 25.51 8.85 0.93
N LYS A 485 26.78 8.40 1.01
CA LYS A 485 27.27 6.99 0.88
C LYS A 485 28.18 6.49 2.04
N GLN A 486 28.61 5.21 1.96
CA GLN A 486 29.60 4.54 2.82
C GLN A 486 30.78 3.96 2.01
N ASP A 487 31.96 3.84 2.63
CA ASP A 487 33.22 3.36 2.05
C ASP A 487 33.40 1.82 2.11
N ILE A 488 34.08 1.26 1.09
CA ILE A 488 34.49 -0.15 0.97
C ILE A 488 35.99 -0.26 1.32
N ASN A 489 36.39 -1.35 1.96
CA ASN A 489 37.80 -1.65 2.24
C ASN A 489 38.60 -1.85 0.93
N PRO A 490 39.66 -1.04 0.65
CA PRO A 490 40.46 -1.14 -0.57
C PRO A 490 41.26 -2.44 -0.72
N ASP A 491 41.43 -3.24 0.34
CA ASP A 491 42.21 -4.48 0.34
C ASP A 491 41.42 -5.75 -0.07
N GLN A 492 40.14 -5.60 -0.43
CA GLN A 492 39.27 -6.72 -0.82
C GLN A 492 39.55 -7.20 -2.25
N PHE A 493 39.67 -8.52 -2.45
CA PHE A 493 39.86 -9.11 -3.78
C PHE A 493 38.71 -8.79 -4.73
N SER A 494 39.02 -8.52 -6.00
CA SER A 494 38.04 -8.08 -7.02
C SER A 494 36.92 -9.08 -7.33
N TYR A 495 37.10 -10.36 -7.01
CA TYR A 495 36.09 -11.41 -7.20
C TYR A 495 35.21 -11.66 -5.97
N ASP A 496 35.53 -11.08 -4.80
CA ASP A 496 34.73 -11.23 -3.58
C ASP A 496 33.56 -10.23 -3.59
N PRO A 497 32.31 -10.70 -3.73
CA PRO A 497 31.16 -9.82 -3.90
C PRO A 497 30.58 -9.27 -2.59
N VAL A 498 31.06 -9.70 -1.42
CA VAL A 498 30.49 -9.30 -0.11
C VAL A 498 30.74 -7.80 0.14
N GLY A 499 29.70 -7.05 0.50
CA GLY A 499 29.77 -5.60 0.69
C GLY A 499 29.63 -4.79 -0.60
N CYS A 500 29.55 -5.43 -1.77
CA CYS A 500 29.29 -4.75 -3.04
C CYS A 500 27.78 -4.53 -3.27
N PRO A 501 27.36 -3.41 -3.88
CA PRO A 501 25.96 -3.10 -4.17
C PRO A 501 25.45 -3.87 -5.39
N LEU A 502 25.47 -5.21 -5.32
CA LEU A 502 25.05 -6.05 -6.44
C LEU A 502 23.55 -5.98 -6.66
N MET A 503 23.17 -5.89 -7.93
CA MET A 503 21.77 -5.96 -8.36
C MET A 503 21.18 -7.30 -7.92
N HIS A 504 19.92 -7.25 -7.52
CA HIS A 504 19.10 -8.42 -7.28
C HIS A 504 19.19 -9.42 -8.47
N LEU A 505 19.43 -10.72 -8.24
CA LEU A 505 19.72 -11.71 -9.32
C LEU A 505 18.57 -11.84 -10.33
N ALA A 506 17.32 -11.86 -9.85
CA ALA A 506 16.13 -11.84 -10.71
C ALA A 506 15.69 -10.44 -11.17
N GLY A 507 16.43 -9.36 -10.87
CA GLY A 507 16.03 -7.98 -11.15
C GLY A 507 15.68 -7.72 -12.61
N ILE A 508 16.48 -8.25 -13.55
CA ILE A 508 16.20 -8.19 -14.98
C ILE A 508 14.99 -9.06 -15.36
N LYS A 509 14.83 -10.25 -14.75
CA LYS A 509 13.67 -11.12 -15.01
C LYS A 509 12.36 -10.47 -14.55
N HIS A 510 12.39 -9.74 -13.43
CA HIS A 510 11.28 -8.92 -12.97
C HIS A 510 10.94 -7.81 -13.96
N ALA A 511 11.96 -7.15 -14.52
CA ALA A 511 11.76 -6.05 -15.46
C ALA A 511 11.30 -6.50 -16.86
N THR A 512 11.55 -7.75 -17.23
CA THR A 512 11.20 -8.35 -18.52
C THR A 512 9.91 -9.18 -18.49
N GLY A 513 9.38 -9.50 -17.31
CA GLY A 513 8.23 -10.41 -17.16
C GLY A 513 8.61 -11.90 -17.17
N GLU A 514 9.89 -12.24 -17.21
CA GLU A 514 10.36 -13.64 -17.27
C GLU A 514 10.44 -14.33 -15.90
N ALA A 515 10.14 -13.60 -14.82
CA ALA A 515 10.08 -14.16 -13.48
C ALA A 515 8.71 -14.79 -13.22
N LEU A 516 8.63 -16.13 -13.24
CA LEU A 516 7.39 -16.88 -13.00
C LEU A 516 6.96 -16.85 -11.51
N TYR A 517 5.81 -16.28 -11.21
CA TYR A 517 5.12 -16.43 -9.92
C TYR A 517 4.22 -17.66 -9.92
N CYS A 518 3.53 -17.94 -8.81
CA CYS A 518 2.73 -19.15 -8.67
C CYS A 518 1.64 -19.26 -9.77
N ASP A 519 0.95 -18.14 -10.06
CA ASP A 519 -0.10 -18.13 -11.08
C ASP A 519 0.43 -18.16 -12.51
N ASP A 520 1.71 -17.81 -12.72
CA ASP A 520 2.34 -17.82 -14.05
C ASP A 520 2.77 -19.23 -14.49
N ILE A 521 2.72 -20.21 -13.57
CA ILE A 521 2.97 -21.62 -13.92
C ILE A 521 1.92 -22.06 -14.93
N HIS A 522 2.39 -22.55 -16.09
CA HIS A 522 1.53 -23.00 -17.17
C HIS A 522 0.46 -23.98 -16.68
N PRO A 523 -0.81 -23.82 -17.10
CA PRO A 523 -1.87 -24.73 -16.71
C PRO A 523 -1.55 -26.16 -17.11
N THR A 524 -1.85 -27.09 -16.20
CA THR A 524 -1.80 -28.54 -16.47
C THR A 524 -3.02 -28.99 -17.26
N GLU A 525 -2.93 -30.14 -17.94
CA GLU A 525 -4.07 -30.67 -18.68
C GLU A 525 -5.22 -31.02 -17.71
N LYS A 526 -6.44 -30.55 -18.01
CA LYS A 526 -7.64 -30.72 -17.17
C LYS A 526 -7.51 -30.11 -15.75
N GLU A 527 -6.65 -29.11 -15.59
CA GLU A 527 -6.58 -28.32 -14.37
C GLU A 527 -7.94 -27.67 -14.03
N LEU A 528 -8.32 -27.72 -12.76
CA LEU A 528 -9.54 -27.11 -12.24
C LEU A 528 -9.22 -25.84 -11.44
N SER A 529 -10.19 -24.94 -11.35
CA SER A 529 -10.12 -23.74 -10.52
C SER A 529 -11.03 -23.86 -9.29
N LEU A 530 -10.51 -23.44 -8.13
CA LEU A 530 -11.23 -23.43 -6.86
C LEU A 530 -11.60 -22.01 -6.44
N VAL A 531 -12.81 -21.84 -5.92
CA VAL A 531 -13.29 -20.59 -5.30
C VAL A 531 -13.94 -20.91 -3.96
N LEU A 532 -13.61 -20.13 -2.94
CA LEU A 532 -14.12 -20.32 -1.59
C LEU A 532 -15.51 -19.68 -1.42
N VAL A 533 -16.34 -20.30 -0.60
CA VAL A 533 -17.57 -19.72 -0.06
C VAL A 533 -17.32 -19.45 1.43
N THR A 534 -17.45 -18.19 1.82
CA THR A 534 -17.10 -17.73 3.16
C THR A 534 -18.33 -17.24 3.93
N SER A 535 -18.18 -17.16 5.24
CA SER A 535 -19.20 -16.63 6.14
C SER A 535 -19.54 -15.19 5.81
N SER A 536 -20.83 -14.87 5.78
CA SER A 536 -21.36 -13.51 5.71
C SER A 536 -21.76 -12.93 7.07
N ARG A 537 -21.51 -13.67 8.17
CA ARG A 537 -21.89 -13.31 9.55
C ARG A 537 -20.68 -13.36 10.48
N ALA A 538 -20.56 -12.37 11.38
CA ALA A 538 -19.48 -12.34 12.37
C ALA A 538 -19.62 -13.43 13.43
N HIS A 539 -20.84 -13.69 13.92
CA HIS A 539 -21.09 -14.75 14.89
C HIS A 539 -22.47 -15.38 14.67
N ALA A 540 -22.50 -16.64 14.23
CA ALA A 540 -23.75 -17.34 13.96
C ALA A 540 -23.59 -18.87 13.96
N GLU A 541 -24.67 -19.58 14.26
CA GLU A 541 -24.83 -21.02 14.01
C GLU A 541 -25.15 -21.25 12.52
N ILE A 542 -24.56 -22.28 11.92
CA ILE A 542 -24.86 -22.73 10.56
C ILE A 542 -26.03 -23.71 10.64
N VAL A 543 -27.20 -23.29 10.19
CA VAL A 543 -28.43 -24.11 10.23
C VAL A 543 -28.48 -25.10 9.06
N SER A 544 -28.05 -24.66 7.87
CA SER A 544 -27.99 -25.50 6.68
C SER A 544 -27.09 -24.90 5.60
N ILE A 545 -26.52 -25.78 4.77
CA ILE A 545 -25.75 -25.45 3.56
C ILE A 545 -26.40 -26.18 2.38
N ASP A 546 -27.00 -25.44 1.45
CA ASP A 546 -27.57 -25.97 0.21
C ASP A 546 -26.64 -25.68 -0.98
N THR A 547 -26.05 -26.74 -1.52
CA THR A 547 -25.11 -26.72 -2.65
C THR A 547 -25.74 -27.16 -3.97
N SER A 548 -27.02 -27.55 -3.98
CA SER A 548 -27.69 -28.21 -5.12
C SER A 548 -27.64 -27.36 -6.40
N GLN A 549 -27.89 -26.05 -6.28
CA GLN A 549 -27.83 -25.13 -7.42
C GLN A 549 -26.41 -24.95 -7.95
N ALA A 550 -25.41 -24.91 -7.07
CA ALA A 550 -24.01 -24.79 -7.46
C ALA A 550 -23.54 -26.06 -8.20
N LEU A 551 -23.86 -27.25 -7.68
CA LEU A 551 -23.52 -28.54 -8.31
C LEU A 551 -24.16 -28.71 -9.70
N SER A 552 -25.38 -28.22 -9.88
CA SER A 552 -26.06 -28.27 -11.19
C SER A 552 -25.51 -27.27 -12.23
N TRP A 553 -24.61 -26.37 -11.82
CA TRP A 553 -24.15 -25.28 -12.68
C TRP A 553 -23.14 -25.77 -13.73
N PRO A 554 -23.27 -25.36 -15.02
CA PRO A 554 -22.38 -25.84 -16.08
C PRO A 554 -20.89 -25.61 -15.80
N GLY A 555 -20.09 -26.67 -15.95
CA GLY A 555 -18.64 -26.67 -15.75
C GLY A 555 -18.19 -26.83 -14.29
N VAL A 556 -19.12 -26.88 -13.33
CA VAL A 556 -18.79 -27.27 -11.95
C VAL A 556 -18.50 -28.77 -11.91
N VAL A 557 -17.40 -29.12 -11.24
CA VAL A 557 -16.98 -30.50 -11.02
C VAL A 557 -17.46 -30.98 -9.66
N ASP A 558 -17.28 -30.17 -8.62
CA ASP A 558 -17.66 -30.55 -7.26
C ASP A 558 -17.79 -29.33 -6.32
N VAL A 559 -18.41 -29.54 -5.16
CA VAL A 559 -18.41 -28.64 -4.02
C VAL A 559 -17.78 -29.37 -2.83
N ILE A 560 -16.70 -28.81 -2.30
CA ILE A 560 -15.90 -29.36 -1.21
C ILE A 560 -16.38 -28.79 0.12
N THR A 561 -16.70 -29.67 1.06
CA THR A 561 -17.19 -29.35 2.41
C THR A 561 -16.31 -30.01 3.48
N ALA A 562 -16.62 -29.78 4.76
CA ALA A 562 -15.92 -30.42 5.87
C ALA A 562 -15.97 -31.97 5.80
N ASP A 563 -17.06 -32.54 5.28
CA ASP A 563 -17.24 -33.99 5.14
C ASP A 563 -16.30 -34.64 4.11
N ASP A 564 -15.71 -33.82 3.22
CA ASP A 564 -14.77 -34.28 2.20
C ASP A 564 -13.33 -34.36 2.72
N VAL A 565 -13.07 -33.91 3.95
CA VAL A 565 -11.75 -33.94 4.58
C VAL A 565 -11.40 -35.37 5.04
N PRO A 566 -10.41 -36.06 4.45
CA PRO A 566 -10.13 -37.47 4.77
C PRO A 566 -9.51 -37.70 6.15
N GLY A 567 -8.82 -36.68 6.69
CA GLY A 567 -8.13 -36.71 7.98
C GLY A 567 -8.83 -35.86 9.03
N THR A 568 -8.17 -34.78 9.46
CA THR A 568 -8.71 -33.84 10.45
C THR A 568 -9.12 -32.52 9.81
N ASN A 569 -10.32 -32.04 10.15
CA ASN A 569 -10.78 -30.69 9.79
C ASN A 569 -10.24 -29.62 10.76
N GLU A 570 -9.59 -30.01 11.87
CA GLU A 570 -9.00 -29.11 12.86
C GLU A 570 -7.49 -29.29 12.95
N PHE A 571 -6.78 -28.18 13.16
CA PHE A 571 -5.33 -28.18 13.36
C PHE A 571 -4.93 -27.15 14.41
N CYS A 572 -3.81 -27.39 15.09
CA CYS A 572 -3.23 -26.44 16.03
C CYS A 572 -1.88 -25.94 15.49
N TYR A 573 -1.72 -24.62 15.34
CA TYR A 573 -0.40 -24.06 15.04
C TYR A 573 0.42 -23.81 16.31
N ILE A 574 -0.19 -23.23 17.36
CA ILE A 574 0.47 -22.95 18.64
C ILE A 574 -0.23 -23.67 19.80
N THR A 575 -1.46 -23.27 20.15
CA THR A 575 -2.17 -23.83 21.31
C THR A 575 -3.64 -24.15 21.03
N GLU A 576 -4.36 -23.22 20.39
CA GLU A 576 -5.80 -23.37 20.10
C GLU A 576 -6.05 -24.00 18.73
N PRO A 577 -7.06 -24.88 18.60
CA PRO A 577 -7.43 -25.46 17.32
C PRO A 577 -8.14 -24.43 16.42
N GLU A 578 -7.84 -24.48 15.13
CA GLU A 578 -8.55 -23.77 14.07
C GLU A 578 -9.09 -24.77 13.05
N SER A 579 -10.31 -24.53 12.56
CA SER A 579 -10.97 -25.40 11.59
C SER A 579 -10.68 -24.97 10.15
N LEU A 580 -10.49 -25.93 9.25
CA LEU A 580 -10.33 -25.72 7.81
C LEU A 580 -11.64 -25.24 7.17
N PHE A 581 -12.74 -25.94 7.45
CA PHE A 581 -14.11 -25.56 7.10
C PHE A 581 -14.97 -25.42 8.35
N ALA A 582 -15.77 -24.36 8.43
CA ALA A 582 -16.74 -24.18 9.50
C ALA A 582 -17.89 -25.19 9.37
N THR A 583 -18.21 -25.91 10.46
CA THR A 583 -19.25 -26.96 10.50
C THR A 583 -20.50 -26.49 11.24
N GLU A 584 -20.37 -26.19 12.54
CA GLU A 584 -21.51 -25.86 13.41
C GLU A 584 -21.76 -24.36 13.52
N LYS A 585 -20.70 -23.56 13.61
CA LYS A 585 -20.77 -22.12 13.83
C LYS A 585 -19.70 -21.38 13.06
N VAL A 586 -20.02 -20.15 12.69
CA VAL A 586 -19.07 -19.16 12.18
C VAL A 586 -18.73 -18.16 13.28
N THR A 587 -17.45 -17.82 13.37
CA THR A 587 -16.87 -16.93 14.39
C THR A 587 -16.28 -15.66 13.80
N CYS A 588 -16.26 -15.50 12.48
CA CYS A 588 -16.02 -14.23 11.81
C CYS A 588 -16.62 -14.20 10.41
N VAL A 589 -16.82 -13.00 9.86
CA VAL A 589 -17.07 -12.81 8.42
C VAL A 589 -15.79 -13.19 7.68
N GLY A 590 -15.90 -13.94 6.58
CA GLY A 590 -14.73 -14.43 5.83
C GLY A 590 -14.25 -15.82 6.21
N GLN A 591 -14.75 -16.43 7.30
CA GLN A 591 -14.43 -17.81 7.65
C GLN A 591 -14.87 -18.77 6.54
N ILE A 592 -14.02 -19.71 6.15
CA ILE A 592 -14.29 -20.65 5.05
C ILE A 592 -15.38 -21.65 5.49
N VAL A 593 -16.44 -21.79 4.68
CA VAL A 593 -17.54 -22.72 4.93
C VAL A 593 -17.48 -23.90 3.96
N CYS A 594 -17.30 -23.63 2.66
CA CYS A 594 -17.09 -24.65 1.64
C CYS A 594 -16.30 -24.06 0.45
N ALA A 595 -15.98 -24.88 -0.55
CA ALA A 595 -15.31 -24.44 -1.77
C ALA A 595 -15.96 -25.04 -3.02
N VAL A 596 -16.03 -24.28 -4.12
CA VAL A 596 -16.56 -24.75 -5.40
C VAL A 596 -15.42 -24.94 -6.38
N VAL A 597 -15.40 -26.10 -7.05
CA VAL A 597 -14.38 -26.49 -8.02
C VAL A 597 -15.03 -26.57 -9.41
N ALA A 598 -14.44 -25.91 -10.40
CA ALA A 598 -14.95 -25.89 -11.77
C ALA A 598 -13.81 -25.90 -12.80
N ASP A 599 -14.14 -26.14 -14.07
CA ASP A 599 -13.21 -26.08 -15.20
C ASP A 599 -12.59 -24.69 -15.47
N SER A 600 -13.09 -23.65 -14.79
CA SER A 600 -12.62 -22.28 -14.92
C SER A 600 -13.01 -21.43 -13.71
N ALA A 601 -12.11 -20.52 -13.32
CA ALA A 601 -12.35 -19.61 -12.19
C ALA A 601 -13.64 -18.78 -12.35
N ALA A 602 -13.98 -18.38 -13.58
CA ALA A 602 -15.20 -17.62 -13.87
C ALA A 602 -16.50 -18.43 -13.67
N ARG A 603 -16.48 -19.75 -13.89
CA ARG A 603 -17.62 -20.63 -13.60
C ARG A 603 -17.68 -20.99 -12.12
N ALA A 604 -16.54 -21.28 -11.49
CA ALA A 604 -16.44 -21.49 -10.04
C ALA A 604 -17.00 -20.30 -9.24
N LYS A 605 -16.63 -19.05 -9.58
CA LYS A 605 -17.17 -17.84 -8.91
C LYS A 605 -18.68 -17.71 -9.05
N ARG A 606 -19.22 -17.98 -10.25
CA ARG A 606 -20.66 -17.91 -10.51
C ARG A 606 -21.44 -18.97 -9.74
N ALA A 607 -20.88 -20.18 -9.65
CA ALA A 607 -21.48 -21.28 -8.92
C ALA A 607 -21.36 -21.11 -7.39
N ALA A 608 -20.24 -20.58 -6.89
CA ALA A 608 -20.06 -20.22 -5.48
C ALA A 608 -21.16 -19.25 -4.99
N ALA A 609 -21.53 -18.26 -5.81
CA ALA A 609 -22.63 -17.34 -5.52
C ALA A 609 -24.04 -18.00 -5.51
N LYS A 610 -24.15 -19.29 -5.88
CA LYS A 610 -25.39 -20.09 -5.82
C LYS A 610 -25.47 -20.98 -4.60
N VAL A 611 -24.40 -21.11 -3.81
CA VAL A 611 -24.45 -21.81 -2.52
C VAL A 611 -25.28 -20.97 -1.55
N LYS A 612 -26.27 -21.59 -0.92
CA LYS A 612 -27.13 -20.91 0.08
C LYS A 612 -26.79 -21.43 1.47
N ILE A 613 -26.39 -20.52 2.35
CA ILE A 613 -26.10 -20.84 3.75
C ILE A 613 -27.11 -20.11 4.62
N THR A 614 -27.80 -20.87 5.47
CA THR A 614 -28.77 -20.32 6.44
C THR A 614 -28.09 -20.17 7.80
N TYR A 615 -28.15 -18.98 8.37
CA TYR A 615 -27.51 -18.65 9.64
C TYR A 615 -28.55 -18.31 10.72
N LYS A 616 -28.24 -18.65 11.96
CA LYS A 616 -28.92 -18.12 13.15
C LYS A 616 -27.90 -17.31 13.97
N ALA A 617 -28.12 -16.00 14.10
CA ALA A 617 -27.19 -15.11 14.79
C ALA A 617 -26.99 -15.51 16.27
N LEU A 618 -25.76 -15.35 16.76
CA LEU A 618 -25.38 -15.64 18.13
C LEU A 618 -24.88 -14.36 18.82
N GLU A 619 -25.17 -14.24 20.11
CA GLU A 619 -24.71 -13.15 20.99
C GLU A 619 -23.79 -13.69 22.09
N PRO A 620 -22.81 -12.91 22.59
CA PRO A 620 -22.49 -11.54 22.17
C PRO A 620 -21.67 -11.50 20.86
N ILE A 621 -21.91 -10.49 20.03
CA ILE A 621 -20.97 -10.12 18.94
C ILE A 621 -19.87 -9.22 19.52
N VAL A 622 -18.65 -9.75 19.64
CA VAL A 622 -17.50 -9.04 20.21
C VAL A 622 -16.60 -8.54 19.08
N LEU A 623 -16.48 -7.24 18.84
CA LEU A 623 -15.68 -6.71 17.70
C LEU A 623 -14.49 -5.88 18.14
N THR A 624 -14.68 -5.02 19.14
CA THR A 624 -13.65 -4.11 19.64
C THR A 624 -12.82 -4.73 20.77
N ILE A 625 -11.69 -4.10 21.09
CA ILE A 625 -10.89 -4.48 22.26
C ILE A 625 -11.71 -4.24 23.53
N GLU A 626 -12.45 -3.15 23.57
CA GLU A 626 -13.32 -2.75 24.67
C GLU A 626 -14.46 -3.77 24.88
N ASP A 627 -15.08 -4.28 23.81
CA ASP A 627 -16.06 -5.36 23.90
C ASP A 627 -15.43 -6.62 24.50
N ALA A 628 -14.21 -6.98 24.06
CA ALA A 628 -13.52 -8.14 24.57
C ALA A 628 -13.18 -8.00 26.05
N ILE A 629 -12.78 -6.79 26.51
CA ILE A 629 -12.57 -6.49 27.92
C ILE A 629 -13.88 -6.63 28.70
N LYS A 630 -14.96 -6.05 28.19
CA LYS A 630 -16.29 -6.10 28.82
C LYS A 630 -16.83 -7.52 28.99
N HIS A 631 -16.56 -8.39 28.01
CA HIS A 631 -17.01 -9.78 28.00
C HIS A 631 -15.96 -10.79 28.50
N THR A 632 -14.81 -10.32 28.99
CA THR A 632 -13.68 -11.16 29.41
C THR A 632 -13.28 -12.18 28.33
N SER A 633 -13.35 -11.77 27.05
CA SER A 633 -13.08 -12.60 25.88
C SER A 633 -11.59 -12.52 25.51
N PHE A 634 -10.77 -13.34 26.16
CA PHE A 634 -9.32 -13.35 25.97
C PHE A 634 -8.80 -14.73 25.61
N PHE A 635 -7.67 -14.76 24.90
CA PHE A 635 -6.82 -15.94 24.80
C PHE A 635 -5.81 -15.94 25.97
N SER A 636 -5.62 -17.11 26.58
CA SER A 636 -4.69 -17.31 27.70
C SER A 636 -3.30 -17.75 27.22
N PRO A 637 -2.22 -17.53 28.00
CA PRO A 637 -2.18 -16.78 29.26
C PRO A 637 -1.92 -15.27 29.07
N GLU A 638 -2.34 -14.46 30.04
CA GLU A 638 -1.85 -13.08 30.19
C GLU A 638 -0.34 -13.10 30.44
N ARG A 639 0.40 -12.17 29.83
CA ARG A 639 1.85 -12.03 30.03
C ARG A 639 2.16 -10.76 30.82
N LYS A 640 3.17 -10.84 31.67
CA LYS A 640 3.60 -9.76 32.56
C LYS A 640 5.13 -9.74 32.67
N LEU A 641 5.72 -8.55 32.73
CA LEU A 641 7.13 -8.33 33.08
C LEU A 641 7.23 -7.19 34.09
N GLU A 642 8.13 -7.32 35.05
CA GLU A 642 8.40 -6.34 36.11
C GLU A 642 9.90 -6.09 36.25
N GLN A 643 10.29 -4.83 36.44
CA GLN A 643 11.63 -4.41 36.80
C GLN A 643 11.55 -3.34 37.89
N GLY A 644 12.36 -3.45 38.94
CA GLY A 644 12.33 -2.50 40.06
C GLY A 644 11.02 -2.54 40.86
N ASN A 645 10.70 -1.46 41.58
CA ASN A 645 9.45 -1.32 42.33
C ASN A 645 8.66 -0.12 41.80
N VAL A 646 7.60 -0.39 41.02
CA VAL A 646 6.80 0.66 40.36
C VAL A 646 6.11 1.59 41.36
N GLN A 647 5.71 1.08 42.53
CA GLN A 647 5.04 1.89 43.55
C GLN A 647 6.00 2.89 44.18
N GLU A 648 7.18 2.44 44.60
CA GLU A 648 8.24 3.34 45.09
C GLU A 648 8.63 4.39 44.03
N GLY A 649 8.68 3.99 42.76
CA GLY A 649 8.92 4.91 41.65
C GLY A 649 7.84 5.99 41.51
N PHE A 650 6.56 5.67 41.74
CA PHE A 650 5.48 6.67 41.74
C PHE A 650 5.55 7.59 42.95
N ASP A 651 5.90 7.07 44.12
CA ASP A 651 6.01 7.86 45.35
C ASP A 651 7.17 8.88 45.26
N MET A 652 8.21 8.59 44.47
CA MET A 652 9.34 9.49 44.20
C MET A 652 9.10 10.48 43.04
N ALA A 653 8.05 10.30 42.23
CA ALA A 653 7.84 11.10 41.03
C ALA A 653 7.31 12.51 41.37
N ASP A 654 7.86 13.54 40.74
CA ASP A 654 7.34 14.91 40.86
C ASP A 654 5.94 15.04 40.25
N HIS A 655 5.69 14.30 39.16
CA HIS A 655 4.43 14.30 38.42
C HIS A 655 4.01 12.89 38.04
N ILE A 656 2.69 12.68 38.00
CA ILE A 656 2.07 11.46 37.49
C ILE A 656 1.12 11.84 36.36
N LEU A 657 1.16 11.07 35.27
CA LEU A 657 0.28 11.23 34.12
C LEU A 657 -0.29 9.87 33.71
N GLU A 658 -1.58 9.85 33.40
CA GLU A 658 -2.29 8.70 32.88
C GLU A 658 -2.82 9.01 31.48
N GLY A 659 -2.83 8.00 30.61
CA GLY A 659 -3.31 8.15 29.25
C GLY A 659 -3.54 6.82 28.57
N GLU A 660 -4.13 6.89 27.38
CA GLU A 660 -4.30 5.74 26.50
C GLU A 660 -4.12 6.14 25.03
N VAL A 661 -3.71 5.17 24.22
CA VAL A 661 -3.55 5.36 22.78
C VAL A 661 -3.97 4.10 22.03
N HIS A 662 -4.72 4.30 20.94
CA HIS A 662 -5.11 3.27 20.01
C HIS A 662 -4.25 3.27 18.76
N ILE A 663 -3.98 2.07 18.27
CA ILE A 663 -3.24 1.80 17.04
C ILE A 663 -4.08 0.86 16.20
N GLY A 664 -4.52 1.33 15.03
CA GLY A 664 -5.29 0.54 14.07
C GLY A 664 -4.52 -0.66 13.50
N GLY A 665 -5.27 -1.58 12.89
CA GLY A 665 -4.70 -2.72 12.16
C GLY A 665 -4.12 -2.33 10.80
N GLN A 666 -3.51 -3.29 10.10
CA GLN A 666 -2.86 -3.06 8.82
C GLN A 666 -2.95 -4.30 7.91
N GLU A 667 -3.27 -4.09 6.63
CA GLU A 667 -3.30 -5.13 5.61
C GLU A 667 -1.90 -5.34 5.00
N HIS A 668 -1.48 -6.59 4.81
CA HIS A 668 -0.14 -6.89 4.27
C HIS A 668 0.02 -6.27 2.89
N PHE A 669 -1.03 -6.40 2.08
CA PHE A 669 -1.13 -5.85 0.73
C PHE A 669 0.08 -6.25 -0.14
N TYR A 670 0.52 -7.51 0.00
CA TYR A 670 1.44 -8.11 -0.95
C TYR A 670 0.84 -8.03 -2.36
N MET A 671 1.66 -7.76 -3.38
CA MET A 671 1.12 -7.47 -4.71
C MET A 671 0.58 -8.72 -5.39
N GLU A 672 1.21 -9.88 -5.18
CA GLU A 672 0.70 -11.21 -5.52
C GLU A 672 -0.22 -11.71 -4.39
N THR A 673 -1.51 -11.93 -4.66
CA THR A 673 -2.46 -12.50 -3.69
C THR A 673 -2.13 -13.95 -3.31
N GLN A 674 -2.84 -14.52 -2.33
CA GLN A 674 -2.72 -15.93 -1.99
C GLN A 674 -2.93 -16.80 -3.24
N SER A 675 -1.93 -17.63 -3.54
CA SER A 675 -1.83 -18.37 -4.79
C SER A 675 -1.24 -19.75 -4.55
N MET A 676 -1.90 -20.78 -5.07
CA MET A 676 -1.44 -22.16 -4.99
C MET A 676 -1.96 -23.01 -6.15
N LEU A 677 -1.18 -24.02 -6.52
CA LEU A 677 -1.49 -25.06 -7.48
C LEU A 677 -1.10 -26.41 -6.85
N VAL A 678 -2.08 -27.29 -6.66
CA VAL A 678 -1.89 -28.64 -6.12
C VAL A 678 -2.06 -29.65 -7.25
N ILE A 679 -1.07 -30.52 -7.45
CA ILE A 679 -1.03 -31.51 -8.53
C ILE A 679 -0.88 -32.91 -7.92
N PRO A 680 -1.93 -33.76 -7.97
CA PRO A 680 -1.81 -35.16 -7.61
C PRO A 680 -1.02 -35.91 -8.70
N LYS A 681 -0.07 -36.75 -8.30
CA LYS A 681 0.76 -37.54 -9.24
C LYS A 681 0.07 -38.80 -9.78
N GLY A 682 -0.96 -39.27 -9.09
CA GLY A 682 -1.71 -40.47 -9.46
C GLY A 682 -1.10 -41.80 -8.98
N GLU A 683 0.03 -41.75 -8.29
CA GLU A 683 0.71 -42.90 -7.68
C GLU A 683 0.94 -42.62 -6.19
N ASP A 684 0.81 -43.63 -5.33
CA ASP A 684 1.13 -43.58 -3.88
C ASP A 684 0.54 -42.40 -3.08
N LYS A 685 -0.53 -41.80 -3.60
CA LYS A 685 -1.15 -40.55 -3.10
C LYS A 685 -0.18 -39.36 -3.06
N GLU A 686 0.86 -39.39 -3.91
CA GLU A 686 1.82 -38.31 -4.01
C GLU A 686 1.20 -37.03 -4.58
N MET A 687 1.58 -35.88 -4.02
CA MET A 687 1.16 -34.56 -4.51
C MET A 687 2.31 -33.55 -4.49
N ASP A 688 2.41 -32.80 -5.59
CA ASP A 688 3.23 -31.59 -5.65
C ASP A 688 2.35 -30.37 -5.37
N ILE A 689 2.84 -29.48 -4.52
CA ILE A 689 2.18 -28.23 -4.14
C ILE A 689 3.09 -27.07 -4.51
N TYR A 690 2.72 -26.33 -5.55
CA TYR A 690 3.36 -25.06 -5.88
C TYR A 690 2.60 -23.95 -5.16
N VAL A 691 3.26 -23.21 -4.26
CA VAL A 691 2.55 -22.28 -3.37
C VAL A 691 3.34 -21.01 -3.11
N SER A 692 2.61 -19.90 -3.02
CA SER A 692 3.15 -18.63 -2.54
C SER A 692 3.17 -18.59 -1.00
N ALA A 693 4.08 -19.33 -0.36
CA ALA A 693 4.11 -19.51 1.11
C ALA A 693 5.48 -19.25 1.77
N GLN A 694 5.46 -18.74 3.01
CA GLN A 694 6.64 -18.57 3.87
C GLN A 694 7.01 -19.71 4.78
N HIS A 695 6.17 -20.73 4.82
CA HIS A 695 6.45 -21.92 5.60
C HIS A 695 6.08 -23.20 4.83
N PRO A 696 6.91 -23.62 3.85
CA PRO A 696 6.64 -24.81 3.03
C PRO A 696 6.45 -26.09 3.86
N THR A 697 7.25 -26.28 4.94
CA THR A 697 7.09 -27.42 5.86
C THR A 697 5.73 -27.42 6.56
N PHE A 698 5.27 -26.28 7.08
CA PHE A 698 3.96 -26.24 7.74
C PHE A 698 2.84 -26.49 6.74
N THR A 699 2.95 -25.97 5.51
CA THR A 699 2.03 -26.34 4.42
C THR A 699 2.05 -27.85 4.16
N GLN A 700 3.22 -28.48 4.08
CA GLN A 700 3.37 -29.92 3.89
C GLN A 700 2.73 -30.72 5.02
N GLU A 701 3.04 -30.39 6.28
CA GLU A 701 2.52 -31.05 7.48
C GLU A 701 0.99 -30.92 7.59
N LEU A 702 0.46 -29.71 7.36
CA LEU A 702 -0.98 -29.48 7.43
C LEU A 702 -1.73 -30.24 6.33
N VAL A 703 -1.24 -30.21 5.09
CA VAL A 703 -1.85 -30.96 3.98
C VAL A 703 -1.80 -32.47 4.24
N ALA A 704 -0.66 -32.97 4.70
CA ALA A 704 -0.48 -34.38 5.07
C ALA A 704 -1.48 -34.80 6.16
N SER A 705 -1.65 -33.98 7.20
CA SER A 705 -2.60 -34.19 8.30
C SER A 705 -4.05 -34.19 7.82
N VAL A 706 -4.45 -33.19 7.03
CA VAL A 706 -5.82 -33.04 6.49
C VAL A 706 -6.17 -34.18 5.53
N LEU A 707 -5.22 -34.69 4.76
CA LEU A 707 -5.41 -35.82 3.84
C LEU A 707 -5.22 -37.20 4.49
N ASN A 708 -4.78 -37.26 5.75
CA ASN A 708 -4.41 -38.49 6.47
C ASN A 708 -3.39 -39.34 5.69
N ILE A 709 -2.32 -38.70 5.20
CA ILE A 709 -1.20 -39.35 4.52
C ILE A 709 0.13 -38.88 5.09
N PRO A 710 1.21 -39.67 4.99
CA PRO A 710 2.51 -39.25 5.50
C PRO A 710 3.09 -38.05 4.74
N SER A 711 3.80 -37.15 5.45
CA SER A 711 4.41 -35.95 4.85
C SER A 711 5.39 -36.24 3.71
N ASN A 712 5.97 -37.45 3.66
CA ASN A 712 6.87 -37.86 2.56
C ASN A 712 6.14 -38.13 1.23
N ARG A 713 4.81 -38.03 1.18
CA ARG A 713 4.00 -38.05 -0.04
C ARG A 713 3.62 -36.64 -0.53
N ILE A 714 3.94 -35.61 0.25
CA ILE A 714 3.60 -34.23 -0.06
C ILE A 714 4.88 -33.44 -0.29
N MET A 715 5.05 -32.88 -1.48
CA MET A 715 6.21 -32.07 -1.84
C MET A 715 5.77 -30.63 -2.06
N CYS A 716 6.30 -29.71 -1.28
CA CYS A 716 5.95 -28.29 -1.34
C CYS A 716 7.07 -27.50 -2.02
N HIS A 717 6.75 -26.77 -3.08
CA HIS A 717 7.67 -26.05 -3.96
C HIS A 717 7.40 -24.55 -3.93
N VAL A 718 8.43 -23.76 -3.64
CA VAL A 718 8.37 -22.30 -3.63
C VAL A 718 9.56 -21.72 -4.41
N LYS A 719 9.30 -21.30 -5.65
CA LYS A 719 10.30 -20.63 -6.50
C LYS A 719 10.48 -19.17 -6.11
N ARG A 720 9.36 -18.44 -6.01
CA ARG A 720 9.33 -17.04 -5.58
C ARG A 720 7.95 -16.59 -5.10
N VAL A 721 7.91 -15.45 -4.41
CA VAL A 721 6.70 -14.82 -3.86
C VAL A 721 6.72 -13.30 -4.04
N GLY A 722 5.62 -12.77 -4.57
CA GLY A 722 5.36 -11.36 -4.88
C GLY A 722 5.00 -10.50 -3.65
N GLY A 723 5.69 -10.74 -2.53
CA GLY A 723 5.45 -10.14 -1.21
C GLY A 723 4.73 -11.10 -0.26
N GLY A 724 5.09 -11.06 1.02
CA GLY A 724 4.50 -11.91 2.08
C GLY A 724 4.30 -11.14 3.37
N PHE A 725 5.36 -10.54 3.90
CA PHE A 725 5.31 -9.63 5.06
C PHE A 725 4.75 -10.24 6.36
N GLY A 726 4.67 -11.57 6.46
CA GLY A 726 4.08 -12.31 7.58
C GLY A 726 2.77 -13.01 7.21
N GLY A 727 1.96 -12.42 6.32
CA GLY A 727 0.62 -12.91 5.97
C GLY A 727 0.58 -14.15 5.06
N LYS A 728 1.73 -14.78 4.78
CA LYS A 728 1.81 -15.98 3.94
C LYS A 728 2.35 -17.21 4.69
N ILE A 729 2.08 -17.31 5.99
CA ILE A 729 2.50 -18.42 6.84
C ILE A 729 1.32 -19.38 7.06
N THR A 730 0.44 -19.06 8.00
CA THR A 730 -0.60 -19.97 8.49
C THR A 730 -1.79 -20.05 7.54
N LYS A 731 -2.38 -18.90 7.17
CA LYS A 731 -3.55 -18.84 6.27
C LYS A 731 -3.27 -19.44 4.90
N THR A 732 -2.05 -19.29 4.37
CA THR A 732 -1.66 -19.94 3.12
C THR A 732 -1.66 -21.46 3.23
N ALA A 733 -1.23 -22.03 4.36
CA ALA A 733 -1.26 -23.47 4.58
C ALA A 733 -2.71 -24.00 4.64
N ILE A 734 -3.62 -23.27 5.31
CA ILE A 734 -5.06 -23.59 5.35
C ILE A 734 -5.64 -23.64 3.94
N LEU A 735 -5.39 -22.60 3.14
CA LEU A 735 -5.85 -22.52 1.76
C LEU A 735 -5.27 -23.65 0.89
N ALA A 736 -4.00 -23.99 1.10
CA ALA A 736 -3.34 -25.10 0.39
C ALA A 736 -3.96 -26.45 0.77
N ALA A 737 -4.31 -26.64 2.04
CA ALA A 737 -5.01 -27.83 2.52
C ALA A 737 -6.43 -27.94 1.93
N VAL A 738 -7.21 -26.85 1.89
CA VAL A 738 -8.51 -26.81 1.17
C VAL A 738 -8.33 -27.24 -0.29
N THR A 739 -7.32 -26.69 -0.96
CA THR A 739 -7.03 -27.00 -2.36
C THR A 739 -6.56 -28.44 -2.55
N ALA A 740 -5.82 -28.99 -1.59
CA ALA A 740 -5.36 -30.37 -1.63
C ALA A 740 -6.50 -31.37 -1.40
N VAL A 741 -7.47 -31.06 -0.52
CA VAL A 741 -8.70 -31.86 -0.38
C VAL A 741 -9.46 -31.91 -1.70
N ALA A 742 -9.60 -30.75 -2.37
CA ALA A 742 -10.22 -30.68 -3.69
C ALA A 742 -9.48 -31.52 -4.74
N ALA A 743 -8.15 -31.41 -4.80
CA ALA A 743 -7.31 -32.18 -5.72
C ALA A 743 -7.39 -33.69 -5.45
N ASN A 744 -7.39 -34.09 -4.18
CA ASN A 744 -7.54 -35.48 -3.76
C ASN A 744 -8.91 -36.05 -4.16
N LYS A 745 -10.00 -35.30 -3.91
CA LYS A 745 -11.37 -35.74 -4.22
C LYS A 745 -11.61 -35.84 -5.73
N THR A 746 -11.13 -34.86 -6.49
CA THR A 746 -11.37 -34.79 -7.94
C THR A 746 -10.37 -35.61 -8.75
N GLY A 747 -9.21 -35.95 -8.20
CA GLY A 747 -8.12 -36.61 -8.92
C GLY A 747 -7.44 -35.73 -9.99
N HIS A 748 -7.72 -34.42 -9.99
CA HIS A 748 -7.17 -33.46 -10.96
C HIS A 748 -6.30 -32.42 -10.26
N ALA A 749 -5.44 -31.76 -11.02
CA ALA A 749 -4.74 -30.58 -10.54
C ALA A 749 -5.75 -29.46 -10.23
N VAL A 750 -5.58 -28.77 -9.10
CA VAL A 750 -6.48 -27.69 -8.66
C VAL A 750 -5.68 -26.44 -8.34
N ARG A 751 -6.10 -25.32 -8.92
CA ARG A 751 -5.55 -23.99 -8.68
C ARG A 751 -6.51 -23.14 -7.85
N CYS A 752 -5.98 -22.48 -6.81
CA CYS A 752 -6.71 -21.51 -6.01
C CYS A 752 -5.94 -20.17 -5.99
N ILE A 753 -6.52 -19.14 -6.60
CA ILE A 753 -6.00 -17.76 -6.60
C ILE A 753 -7.09 -16.85 -6.03
N LEU A 754 -6.79 -16.16 -4.93
CA LEU A 754 -7.74 -15.23 -4.34
C LEU A 754 -7.78 -13.91 -5.11
N ASP A 755 -8.98 -13.37 -5.31
CA ASP A 755 -9.14 -11.96 -5.68
C ASP A 755 -8.77 -11.08 -4.47
N ARG A 756 -8.35 -9.84 -4.71
CA ARG A 756 -7.92 -8.93 -3.63
C ARG A 756 -8.96 -8.74 -2.52
N ALA A 757 -10.26 -8.74 -2.87
CA ALA A 757 -11.32 -8.56 -1.89
C ALA A 757 -11.41 -9.76 -0.93
N ASP A 758 -11.36 -10.98 -1.48
CA ASP A 758 -11.40 -12.21 -0.70
C ASP A 758 -10.12 -12.39 0.12
N ASP A 759 -8.96 -12.03 -0.46
CA ASP A 759 -7.67 -12.04 0.22
C ASP A 759 -7.72 -11.20 1.51
N MET A 760 -8.07 -9.91 1.41
CA MET A 760 -8.19 -9.00 2.55
C MET A 760 -9.27 -9.42 3.58
N LEU A 761 -10.29 -10.15 3.14
CA LEU A 761 -11.37 -10.61 4.02
C LEU A 761 -10.95 -11.84 4.83
N ILE A 762 -10.19 -12.76 4.22
CA ILE A 762 -9.90 -14.09 4.77
C ILE A 762 -8.61 -14.07 5.59
N THR A 763 -7.57 -13.34 5.16
CA THR A 763 -6.21 -13.56 5.67
C THR A 763 -5.88 -12.83 6.97
N GLY A 764 -6.74 -11.91 7.39
CA GLY A 764 -6.47 -11.00 8.51
C GLY A 764 -5.28 -10.07 8.23
N GLY A 765 -4.81 -9.38 9.27
CA GLY A 765 -3.73 -8.40 9.14
C GLY A 765 -2.89 -8.26 10.40
N ARG A 766 -2.27 -7.08 10.57
CA ARG A 766 -1.61 -6.66 11.81
C ARG A 766 -2.65 -6.46 12.91
N HIS A 767 -2.37 -6.96 14.10
CA HIS A 767 -3.12 -6.71 15.33
C HIS A 767 -3.29 -5.22 15.64
N PRO A 768 -4.55 -4.72 15.70
CA PRO A 768 -4.88 -3.47 16.39
C PRO A 768 -4.49 -3.55 17.87
N PHE A 769 -4.01 -2.44 18.44
CA PHE A 769 -3.55 -2.34 19.83
C PHE A 769 -4.25 -1.19 20.57
N LEU A 770 -4.50 -1.40 21.86
CA LEU A 770 -4.79 -0.38 22.86
C LEU A 770 -3.71 -0.45 23.94
N GLY A 771 -2.99 0.65 24.16
CA GLY A 771 -2.06 0.80 25.29
C GLY A 771 -2.61 1.77 26.31
N ARG A 772 -2.85 1.31 27.54
CA ARG A 772 -3.16 2.16 28.70
C ARG A 772 -1.92 2.32 29.55
N TYR A 773 -1.56 3.54 29.92
CA TYR A 773 -0.33 3.80 30.66
C TYR A 773 -0.53 4.77 31.83
N LYS A 774 0.32 4.60 32.83
CA LYS A 774 0.54 5.51 33.95
C LYS A 774 2.04 5.74 34.10
N VAL A 775 2.48 6.98 33.98
CA VAL A 775 3.91 7.35 34.01
C VAL A 775 4.18 8.31 35.17
N GLY A 776 5.24 8.02 35.93
CA GLY A 776 5.80 8.88 36.98
C GLY A 776 7.13 9.44 36.52
N PHE A 777 7.30 10.77 36.55
CA PHE A 777 8.49 11.44 36.03
C PHE A 777 8.84 12.69 36.85
N MET A 778 10.12 13.08 36.76
CA MET A 778 10.68 14.26 37.42
C MET A 778 10.47 15.53 36.59
N ASN A 779 10.59 16.70 37.21
CA ASN A 779 10.51 18.00 36.54
C ASN A 779 11.50 18.17 35.38
N ASP A 780 12.63 17.46 35.40
CA ASP A 780 13.63 17.46 34.33
C ASP A 780 13.32 16.47 33.19
N GLY A 781 12.17 15.80 33.23
CA GLY A 781 11.71 14.87 32.20
C GLY A 781 12.25 13.44 32.31
N ARG A 782 13.04 13.11 33.35
CA ARG A 782 13.42 11.71 33.61
C ARG A 782 12.22 10.91 34.11
N ILE A 783 11.98 9.75 33.50
CA ILE A 783 10.93 8.81 33.91
C ILE A 783 11.50 7.91 35.01
N VAL A 784 10.78 7.84 36.13
CA VAL A 784 11.15 7.04 37.31
C VAL A 784 10.21 5.85 37.52
N ALA A 785 8.98 5.90 36.98
CA ALA A 785 8.03 4.79 37.01
C ALA A 785 7.20 4.74 35.72
N LEU A 786 6.93 3.53 35.23
CA LEU A 786 5.96 3.31 34.16
C LEU A 786 5.17 2.03 34.42
N CYS A 787 3.84 2.14 34.36
CA CYS A 787 2.93 1.01 34.25
C CYS A 787 2.25 1.06 32.89
N VAL A 788 2.29 -0.03 32.10
CA VAL A 788 1.59 -0.11 30.81
C VAL A 788 0.84 -1.43 30.67
N LYS A 789 -0.43 -1.36 30.30
CA LYS A 789 -1.24 -2.52 29.92
C LYS A 789 -1.58 -2.46 28.43
N TYR A 790 -1.14 -3.48 27.70
CA TYR A 790 -1.39 -3.65 26.28
C TYR A 790 -2.53 -4.64 26.05
N TYR A 791 -3.45 -4.27 25.18
CA TYR A 791 -4.49 -5.14 24.65
C TYR A 791 -4.31 -5.25 23.15
N SER A 792 -4.26 -6.47 22.63
CA SER A 792 -4.17 -6.74 21.19
C SER A 792 -5.43 -7.44 20.69
N ASN A 793 -5.99 -7.01 19.56
CA ASN A 793 -7.12 -7.69 18.94
C ASN A 793 -6.62 -8.82 18.03
N ALA A 794 -6.78 -10.07 18.46
CA ALA A 794 -6.33 -11.26 17.73
C ALA A 794 -7.31 -11.74 16.66
N GLY A 795 -8.57 -11.32 16.71
CA GLY A 795 -9.63 -11.92 15.90
C GLY A 795 -10.14 -13.23 16.49
N CYS A 796 -10.68 -14.10 15.63
CA CYS A 796 -11.43 -15.28 16.04
C CYS A 796 -10.58 -16.47 16.50
N THR A 797 -9.32 -16.56 16.06
CA THR A 797 -8.35 -17.60 16.46
C THR A 797 -7.05 -16.98 16.91
N ALA A 798 -6.30 -17.70 17.76
CA ALA A 798 -5.08 -17.18 18.39
C ALA A 798 -3.94 -16.97 17.39
N ASP A 799 -3.79 -17.83 16.37
CA ASP A 799 -2.70 -17.76 15.37
C ASP A 799 -1.33 -17.46 16.03
N GLU A 800 -0.62 -16.42 15.60
CA GLU A 800 0.65 -15.95 16.17
C GLU A 800 0.50 -14.83 17.22
N SER A 801 -0.67 -14.66 17.84
CA SER A 801 -1.04 -13.50 18.68
C SER A 801 -0.39 -13.46 20.08
N ILE A 802 0.84 -13.94 20.25
CA ILE A 802 1.56 -13.94 21.52
C ILE A 802 2.03 -12.52 21.88
N ALA A 803 2.00 -12.14 23.16
CA ALA A 803 2.42 -10.84 23.69
C ALA A 803 3.94 -10.54 23.62
N ASN A 804 4.58 -10.83 22.49
CA ASN A 804 5.99 -10.54 22.21
C ASN A 804 6.30 -9.04 22.19
N ALA A 805 5.26 -8.21 22.05
CA ALA A 805 5.33 -6.76 22.14
C ALA A 805 5.99 -6.26 23.45
N LEU A 806 5.80 -6.98 24.57
CA LEU A 806 6.31 -6.58 25.90
C LEU A 806 7.84 -6.54 25.96
N LEU A 807 8.54 -7.46 25.29
CA LEU A 807 10.01 -7.53 25.32
C LEU A 807 10.70 -6.41 24.52
N ARG A 808 9.95 -5.64 23.73
CA ARG A 808 10.50 -4.57 22.89
C ARG A 808 9.91 -3.21 23.21
N MET A 809 9.09 -3.13 24.26
CA MET A 809 8.35 -1.92 24.61
C MET A 809 9.26 -0.79 25.13
N ASP A 810 10.41 -1.14 25.68
CA ASP A 810 11.43 -0.21 26.18
C ASP A 810 12.02 0.66 25.06
N ASN A 811 12.03 0.18 23.81
CA ASN A 811 12.70 0.83 22.69
C ASN A 811 14.11 1.30 23.10
N ALA A 812 14.42 2.60 23.04
CA ALA A 812 15.75 3.11 23.36
C ALA A 812 15.93 3.51 24.84
N TYR A 813 14.92 3.29 25.69
CA TYR A 813 14.81 3.97 26.99
C TYR A 813 15.04 3.04 28.18
N LYS A 814 15.85 3.50 29.15
CA LYS A 814 15.97 2.85 30.45
C LYS A 814 14.88 3.38 31.37
N ILE A 815 13.97 2.50 31.75
CA ILE A 815 12.93 2.79 32.74
C ILE A 815 13.28 2.00 34.01
N PRO A 816 13.62 2.66 35.13
CA PRO A 816 14.13 1.97 36.31
C PRO A 816 13.07 1.12 37.01
N ASN A 817 11.84 1.63 37.12
CA ASN A 817 10.71 0.92 37.71
C ASN A 817 9.60 0.73 36.66
N LEU A 818 9.42 -0.50 36.18
CA LEU A 818 8.53 -0.84 35.08
C LEU A 818 7.61 -2.00 35.46
N LEU A 819 6.32 -1.85 35.21
CA LEU A 819 5.33 -2.93 35.16
C LEU A 819 4.69 -2.92 33.77
N CYS A 820 4.81 -4.01 33.02
CA CYS A 820 4.10 -4.13 31.74
C CYS A 820 3.31 -5.44 31.65
N GLN A 821 2.09 -5.33 31.14
CA GLN A 821 1.14 -6.43 31.00
C GLN A 821 0.59 -6.49 29.57
N GLY A 822 0.32 -7.69 29.07
CA GLY A 822 -0.19 -7.93 27.73
C GLY A 822 -1.33 -8.94 27.73
N CYS A 823 -2.49 -8.52 27.23
CA CYS A 823 -3.69 -9.33 27.04
C CYS A 823 -4.01 -9.50 25.54
N VAL A 824 -4.44 -10.69 25.17
CA VAL A 824 -4.79 -11.04 23.79
C VAL A 824 -6.31 -11.19 23.70
N CYS A 825 -6.97 -10.27 23.03
CA CYS A 825 -8.43 -10.18 22.94
C CYS A 825 -8.95 -11.06 21.80
N LYS A 826 -9.89 -11.96 22.12
CA LYS A 826 -10.62 -12.77 21.15
C LYS A 826 -11.86 -12.01 20.69
N THR A 827 -12.01 -11.84 19.38
CA THR A 827 -13.11 -11.10 18.76
C THR A 827 -13.70 -11.86 17.58
N ASN A 828 -14.85 -11.43 17.08
CA ASN A 828 -15.55 -12.00 15.94
C ASN A 828 -15.08 -11.43 14.59
N LEU A 829 -13.81 -11.04 14.51
CA LEU A 829 -13.14 -10.57 13.30
C LEU A 829 -12.20 -11.66 12.74
N PRO A 830 -11.79 -11.55 11.45
CA PRO A 830 -10.77 -12.43 10.90
C PRO A 830 -9.52 -12.49 11.81
N SER A 831 -8.97 -13.69 11.97
CA SER A 831 -7.78 -13.88 12.79
C SER A 831 -6.60 -13.10 12.23
N ASN A 832 -6.08 -12.18 13.04
CA ASN A 832 -4.89 -11.40 12.73
C ASN A 832 -3.64 -12.26 12.90
N THR A 833 -2.60 -11.95 12.14
CA THR A 833 -1.38 -12.75 12.06
C THR A 833 -0.13 -11.88 12.09
N ALA A 834 1.04 -12.52 11.99
CA ALA A 834 2.32 -11.83 11.92
C ALA A 834 2.33 -10.75 10.84
N PHE A 835 2.93 -9.62 11.18
CA PHE A 835 3.25 -8.55 10.24
C PHE A 835 4.66 -8.04 10.54
N ARG A 836 5.42 -7.60 9.52
CA ARG A 836 6.70 -6.89 9.64
C ARG A 836 6.79 -6.03 10.93
N GLY A 837 7.67 -6.42 11.85
CA GLY A 837 7.90 -5.77 13.14
C GLY A 837 7.33 -6.52 14.35
N PHE A 838 6.36 -7.41 14.15
CA PHE A 838 5.86 -8.38 15.13
C PHE A 838 5.60 -7.76 16.52
N GLY A 839 4.60 -6.88 16.61
CA GLY A 839 4.20 -6.20 17.86
C GLY A 839 5.05 -4.98 18.26
N PHE A 840 6.30 -4.88 17.81
CA PHE A 840 7.17 -3.73 18.12
C PHE A 840 6.63 -2.38 17.63
N PRO A 841 6.16 -2.25 16.37
CA PRO A 841 5.60 -0.99 15.88
C PRO A 841 4.46 -0.46 16.75
N GLN A 842 3.71 -1.37 17.37
CA GLN A 842 2.61 -1.03 18.26
C GLN A 842 3.12 -0.67 19.66
N SER A 843 3.94 -1.52 20.31
CA SER A 843 4.42 -1.26 21.66
C SER A 843 5.28 0.00 21.76
N ALA A 844 6.18 0.21 20.81
CA ALA A 844 7.07 1.35 20.80
C ALA A 844 6.33 2.68 20.51
N LEU A 845 5.22 2.67 19.78
CA LEU A 845 4.41 3.88 19.59
C LEU A 845 3.76 4.34 20.92
N VAL A 846 3.33 3.39 21.75
CA VAL A 846 2.82 3.69 23.10
C VAL A 846 3.92 4.35 23.93
N THR A 847 5.12 3.78 23.95
CA THR A 847 6.26 4.33 24.69
C THR A 847 6.69 5.71 24.18
N GLU A 848 6.72 5.94 22.86
CA GLU A 848 6.99 7.28 22.32
C GLU A 848 5.88 8.30 22.63
N THR A 849 4.63 7.83 22.73
CA THR A 849 3.51 8.67 23.16
C THR A 849 3.72 9.11 24.61
N VAL A 850 4.09 8.18 25.50
CA VAL A 850 4.47 8.48 26.89
C VAL A 850 5.56 9.54 26.94
N ILE A 851 6.67 9.33 26.21
CA ILE A 851 7.80 10.27 26.17
C ILE A 851 7.37 11.65 25.66
N THR A 852 6.53 11.69 24.63
CA THR A 852 6.03 12.95 24.04
C THR A 852 5.13 13.69 25.02
N ASP A 853 4.27 12.99 25.75
CA ASP A 853 3.36 13.60 26.73
C ASP A 853 4.12 14.10 27.97
N VAL A 854 5.16 13.39 28.42
CA VAL A 854 6.10 13.87 29.45
C VAL A 854 6.79 15.16 28.99
N ALA A 855 7.28 15.22 27.75
CA ALA A 855 7.90 16.43 27.20
C ALA A 855 6.93 17.61 27.14
N ILE A 856 5.70 17.39 26.69
CA ILE A 856 4.67 18.44 26.66
C ILE A 856 4.33 18.92 28.08
N LYS A 857 4.18 18.00 29.04
CA LYS A 857 3.79 18.32 30.42
C LYS A 857 4.88 19.08 31.18
N THR A 858 6.15 18.80 30.89
CA THR A 858 7.31 19.50 31.48
C THR A 858 7.69 20.78 30.73
N GLY A 859 7.17 20.97 29.50
CA GLY A 859 7.57 22.08 28.63
C GLY A 859 8.97 21.93 28.03
N LEU A 860 9.57 20.73 28.14
CA LEU A 860 10.91 20.44 27.65
C LEU A 860 10.89 20.04 26.15
N PRO A 861 11.97 20.31 25.40
CA PRO A 861 12.12 19.79 24.05
C PRO A 861 12.03 18.25 24.03
N GLN A 862 11.25 17.69 23.09
CA GLN A 862 11.02 16.24 23.06
C GLN A 862 12.31 15.43 22.85
N GLU A 863 13.24 15.95 22.05
CA GLU A 863 14.55 15.35 21.83
C GLU A 863 15.39 15.28 23.11
N GLU A 864 15.29 16.26 24.01
CA GLU A 864 16.01 16.26 25.28
C GLU A 864 15.41 15.23 26.26
N VAL A 865 14.08 15.13 26.31
CA VAL A 865 13.41 14.11 27.15
C VAL A 865 13.76 12.70 26.66
N ARG A 866 13.81 12.49 25.34
CA ARG A 866 14.31 11.23 24.76
C ARG A 866 15.73 10.96 25.21
N GLU A 867 16.63 11.91 25.00
CA GLU A 867 18.04 11.77 25.38
C GLU A 867 18.22 11.48 26.86
N ARG A 868 17.49 12.15 27.76
CA ARG A 868 17.60 11.93 29.22
C ARG A 868 17.24 10.52 29.64
N ASN A 869 16.31 9.88 28.92
CA ASN A 869 15.83 8.53 29.23
C ASN A 869 16.52 7.43 28.41
N MET A 870 17.34 7.75 27.41
CA MET A 870 18.06 6.75 26.60
C MET A 870 19.09 5.97 27.42
N TYR A 871 19.30 4.69 27.11
CA TYR A 871 20.46 3.92 27.62
C TYR A 871 21.78 4.66 27.31
N LYS A 872 22.64 4.82 28.33
CA LYS A 872 23.87 5.64 28.24
C LYS A 872 25.18 4.86 28.27
N ALA A 873 25.21 3.77 29.01
CA ALA A 873 26.37 2.90 29.19
C ALA A 873 25.91 1.45 29.12
N PHE A 874 26.85 0.50 29.25
CA PHE A 874 26.50 -0.90 29.46
C PHE A 874 25.48 -1.02 30.59
N ASP A 875 24.37 -1.68 30.29
CA ASP A 875 23.21 -1.78 31.18
C ASP A 875 22.44 -3.06 30.85
N GLU A 876 21.32 -3.27 31.53
CA GLU A 876 20.39 -4.36 31.33
C GLU A 876 19.03 -3.84 30.84
N THR A 877 18.43 -4.60 29.92
CA THR A 877 17.02 -4.47 29.55
C THR A 877 16.09 -4.89 30.70
N HIS A 878 14.79 -4.60 30.57
CA HIS A 878 13.78 -4.97 31.58
C HIS A 878 13.53 -6.46 31.75
N TYR A 879 14.18 -7.29 30.93
CA TYR A 879 14.22 -8.74 31.05
C TYR A 879 15.65 -9.26 31.31
N LYS A 880 16.53 -8.39 31.85
CA LYS A 880 17.89 -8.69 32.32
C LYS A 880 18.88 -9.16 31.25
N GLN A 881 18.62 -8.85 29.98
CA GLN A 881 19.61 -9.02 28.91
C GLN A 881 20.52 -7.79 28.85
N GLU A 882 21.83 -8.01 28.89
CA GLU A 882 22.85 -6.97 28.72
C GLU A 882 22.75 -6.25 27.36
N ILE A 883 23.03 -4.94 27.36
CA ILE A 883 23.03 -4.08 26.18
C ILE A 883 24.25 -3.15 26.17
N ASP A 884 24.91 -3.04 25.02
CA ASP A 884 25.87 -1.97 24.70
C ASP A 884 25.18 -0.91 23.82
N PRO A 885 24.83 0.28 24.36
CA PRO A 885 24.14 1.32 23.61
C PRO A 885 25.07 2.20 22.74
N GLY A 886 26.38 1.94 22.68
CA GLY A 886 27.34 2.82 22.01
C GLY A 886 26.95 3.19 20.56
N ASN A 887 26.55 2.19 19.75
CA ASN A 887 26.08 2.43 18.38
C ASN A 887 24.70 3.10 18.30
N MET A 888 23.84 2.92 19.31
CA MET A 888 22.56 3.60 19.39
C MET A 888 22.75 5.11 19.52
N ILE A 889 23.63 5.53 20.43
CA ILE A 889 23.98 6.94 20.65
C ILE A 889 24.63 7.52 19.38
N ARG A 890 25.50 6.76 18.71
CA ARG A 890 26.09 7.18 17.43
C ARG A 890 25.04 7.40 16.33
N CYS A 891 24.08 6.47 16.17
CA CYS A 891 23.00 6.63 15.20
C CYS A 891 22.18 7.89 15.46
N TRP A 892 21.83 8.14 16.72
CA TRP A 892 21.11 9.34 17.14
C TRP A 892 21.88 10.62 16.79
N ASN A 893 23.13 10.73 17.24
CA ASN A 893 23.98 11.91 17.01
C ASN A 893 24.21 12.18 15.52
N GLU A 894 24.53 11.13 14.75
CA GLU A 894 24.75 11.25 13.31
C GLU A 894 23.47 11.65 12.57
N CYS A 895 22.31 11.13 13.00
CA CYS A 895 21.01 11.52 12.44
C CYS A 895 20.70 12.99 12.75
N MET A 896 20.93 13.47 13.97
CA MET A 896 20.77 14.89 14.31
C MET A 896 21.67 15.79 13.46
N GLN A 897 22.93 15.41 13.31
CA GLN A 897 23.91 16.15 12.52
C GLN A 897 23.53 16.19 11.03
N LYS A 898 23.32 15.03 10.40
CA LYS A 898 23.02 14.91 8.96
C LYS A 898 21.67 15.54 8.58
N SER A 899 20.68 15.43 9.46
CA SER A 899 19.38 16.07 9.24
C SER A 899 19.39 17.58 9.48
N CYS A 900 20.43 18.11 10.13
CA CYS A 900 20.49 19.49 10.63
C CYS A 900 19.28 19.83 11.52
N PHE A 901 18.90 18.91 12.42
CA PHE A 901 17.64 18.93 13.17
C PHE A 901 17.35 20.28 13.85
N HIS A 902 18.26 20.78 14.70
CA HIS A 902 18.01 22.00 15.47
C HIS A 902 17.77 23.22 14.57
N LYS A 903 18.51 23.34 13.46
CA LYS A 903 18.32 24.42 12.49
C LYS A 903 16.91 24.37 11.88
N ARG A 904 16.50 23.19 11.40
CA ARG A 904 15.19 23.00 10.77
C ARG A 904 14.03 23.12 11.75
N LYS A 905 14.24 22.77 13.02
CA LYS A 905 13.27 23.01 14.10
C LYS A 905 12.99 24.50 14.26
N LEU A 906 14.03 25.33 14.33
CA LEU A 906 13.87 26.79 14.35
C LEU A 906 13.20 27.32 13.07
N GLU A 907 13.54 26.79 11.90
CA GLU A 907 12.88 27.15 10.63
C GLU A 907 11.38 26.77 10.62
N ALA A 908 11.00 25.63 11.23
CA ALA A 908 9.62 25.20 11.37
C ALA A 908 8.84 26.08 12.36
N GLU A 909 9.44 26.41 13.50
CA GLU A 909 8.87 27.35 14.48
C GLU A 909 8.65 28.74 13.86
N GLU A 910 9.62 29.24 13.08
CA GLU A 910 9.51 30.51 12.39
C GLU A 910 8.44 30.49 11.29
N PHE A 911 8.34 29.39 10.53
CA PHE A 911 7.25 29.17 9.60
C PHE A 911 5.90 29.20 10.32
N ASN A 912 5.80 28.56 11.48
CA ASN A 912 4.55 28.48 12.26
C ASN A 912 4.09 29.85 12.74
N LYS A 913 4.98 30.77 13.15
CA LYS A 913 4.61 32.15 13.52
C LYS A 913 4.00 32.95 12.36
N HIS A 914 4.40 32.64 11.13
CA HIS A 914 3.97 33.35 9.93
C HIS A 914 2.77 32.70 9.22
N ASN A 915 2.36 31.50 9.64
CA ASN A 915 1.33 30.72 8.96
C ASN A 915 0.31 30.17 9.97
N TYR A 916 -0.90 30.73 9.96
CA TYR A 916 -1.97 30.32 10.89
C TYR A 916 -2.72 29.04 10.45
N TRP A 917 -2.92 28.88 9.13
CA TRP A 917 -3.68 27.77 8.52
C TRP A 917 -2.81 26.63 7.98
N ARG A 918 -1.49 26.77 8.09
CA ARG A 918 -0.50 25.77 7.71
C ARG A 918 0.57 25.70 8.78
N LYS A 919 0.87 24.50 9.25
CA LYS A 919 1.90 24.30 10.27
C LYS A 919 2.91 23.28 9.81
N LYS A 920 4.17 23.54 10.15
CA LYS A 920 5.25 22.56 10.07
C LYS A 920 5.47 21.91 11.42
N GLY A 921 5.88 20.66 11.39
CA GLY A 921 6.35 19.95 12.57
C GLY A 921 7.53 19.07 12.20
N ILE A 922 8.39 18.84 13.19
CA ILE A 922 9.60 18.04 13.02
C ILE A 922 9.79 17.14 14.23
N ALA A 923 10.12 15.87 13.99
CA ALA A 923 10.38 14.92 15.07
C ALA A 923 11.55 14.00 14.71
N ILE A 924 12.30 13.62 15.74
CA ILE A 924 13.38 12.63 15.66
C ILE A 924 13.14 11.52 16.68
N ILE A 925 13.25 10.26 16.23
CA ILE A 925 12.88 9.05 16.98
C ILE A 925 14.07 8.06 16.96
N PRO A 926 14.50 7.53 18.12
CA PRO A 926 15.52 6.48 18.20
C PRO A 926 14.92 5.09 18.00
N LEU A 927 15.77 4.12 17.72
CA LEU A 927 15.38 2.73 17.49
C LEU A 927 16.36 1.77 18.17
N LYS A 928 15.82 0.85 18.98
CA LYS A 928 16.42 -0.43 19.33
C LYS A 928 15.47 -1.55 18.92
N TYR A 929 15.92 -2.43 18.04
CA TYR A 929 15.15 -3.60 17.63
C TYR A 929 15.90 -4.90 17.94
N SER A 930 15.24 -5.81 18.65
CA SER A 930 15.81 -7.10 19.04
C SER A 930 15.51 -8.19 18.00
N VAL A 931 16.54 -8.93 17.56
CA VAL A 931 16.46 -9.90 16.45
C VAL A 931 16.52 -11.36 16.94
N GLY A 932 15.63 -12.22 16.44
CA GLY A 932 15.56 -13.67 16.74
C GLY A 932 14.16 -14.19 17.10
N PHE A 933 13.99 -15.52 17.14
CA PHE A 933 12.81 -16.18 17.73
C PHE A 933 13.06 -16.56 19.20
N GLN A 934 12.02 -16.50 20.04
CA GLN A 934 12.12 -16.89 21.45
C GLN A 934 12.40 -18.40 21.63
N PRO A 935 11.65 -19.34 21.01
CA PRO A 935 11.92 -20.76 21.20
C PRO A 935 13.18 -21.16 20.44
N MET A 936 14.14 -21.79 21.15
CA MET A 936 15.42 -22.23 20.59
C MET A 936 15.26 -23.08 19.32
N TYR A 937 14.25 -23.95 19.25
CA TYR A 937 14.04 -24.86 18.12
C TYR A 937 13.64 -24.15 16.82
N LEU A 938 13.13 -22.91 16.88
CA LEU A 938 12.81 -22.11 15.70
C LEU A 938 14.04 -21.42 15.09
N ASN A 939 15.17 -21.38 15.81
CA ASN A 939 16.44 -20.84 15.34
C ASN A 939 17.37 -21.91 14.72
N GLN A 940 16.80 -23.02 14.25
CA GLN A 940 17.52 -24.15 13.65
C GLN A 940 17.32 -24.20 12.13
N VAL A 941 18.37 -24.60 11.40
CA VAL A 941 18.28 -25.00 9.98
C VAL A 941 18.82 -26.42 9.88
N GLY A 942 17.97 -27.37 9.51
CA GLY A 942 18.39 -28.74 9.22
C GLY A 942 18.85 -28.85 7.77
N PHE A 943 20.14 -29.00 7.53
CA PHE A 943 20.64 -29.56 6.27
C PHE A 943 20.83 -31.06 6.46
N GLU A 944 19.75 -31.81 6.38
CA GLU A 944 19.80 -33.26 6.25
C GLU A 944 19.45 -33.61 4.79
N ASN A 945 20.52 -33.80 3.98
CA ASN A 945 20.51 -34.38 2.62
C ASN A 945 20.26 -33.43 1.43
N THR A 946 21.25 -32.61 1.06
CA THR A 946 21.35 -32.15 -0.35
C THR A 946 22.22 -33.10 -1.17
N ILE A 947 21.63 -33.66 -2.23
CA ILE A 947 22.29 -34.42 -3.29
C ILE A 947 23.00 -33.44 -4.23
N VAL A 948 24.34 -33.46 -4.26
CA VAL A 948 25.13 -32.81 -5.31
C VAL A 948 25.30 -33.83 -6.45
N PHE A 949 24.48 -33.75 -7.50
CA PHE A 949 24.72 -34.54 -8.72
C PHE A 949 25.96 -34.01 -9.45
N SER A 950 26.92 -34.89 -9.68
CA SER A 950 28.20 -34.63 -10.36
C SER A 950 28.14 -35.08 -11.81
N PHE A 951 27.32 -34.45 -12.66
CA PHE A 951 27.46 -34.56 -14.12
C PHE A 951 26.92 -33.24 -14.72
N LEU A 952 27.77 -32.49 -15.43
CA LEU A 952 27.63 -31.07 -15.81
C LEU A 952 27.80 -30.08 -14.64
N ILE A 953 28.96 -29.41 -14.59
CA ILE A 953 29.25 -28.34 -13.61
C ILE A 953 28.44 -27.08 -13.98
N ALA A 954 27.14 -27.12 -13.73
CA ALA A 954 26.52 -26.09 -12.92
C ALA A 954 26.86 -26.46 -11.47
N VAL A 955 27.34 -25.53 -10.65
CA VAL A 955 27.30 -25.75 -9.21
C VAL A 955 25.82 -25.72 -8.85
N TYR A 956 25.14 -26.87 -9.00
CA TYR A 956 23.87 -27.16 -8.34
C TYR A 956 24.18 -27.30 -6.86
N LEU A 957 24.47 -26.17 -6.24
CA LEU A 957 24.15 -25.97 -4.85
C LEU A 957 22.63 -25.96 -4.81
N ASP A 958 22.02 -27.14 -4.65
CA ASP A 958 20.63 -27.23 -4.17
C ASP A 958 20.63 -26.82 -2.69
N ILE A 959 21.04 -25.58 -2.45
CA ILE A 959 20.75 -24.84 -1.23
C ILE A 959 19.26 -24.56 -1.36
N CYS A 960 18.44 -25.51 -0.94
CA CYS A 960 17.03 -25.23 -0.76
C CYS A 960 16.89 -24.36 0.47
N TYR A 961 16.67 -23.09 0.17
CA TYR A 961 16.38 -22.09 1.17
C TYR A 961 15.07 -22.43 1.85
N SER A 962 14.94 -22.18 3.14
CA SER A 962 13.64 -21.97 3.75
C SER A 962 13.26 -20.50 3.65
N LYS A 963 12.99 -19.98 2.44
CA LYS A 963 12.91 -18.51 2.24
C LYS A 963 11.71 -18.01 1.46
N CYS A 964 10.88 -17.23 2.14
CA CYS A 964 9.80 -16.47 1.55
C CYS A 964 9.51 -15.13 2.27
N LEU A 965 10.52 -14.48 2.85
CA LEU A 965 10.34 -13.13 3.34
C LEU A 965 10.93 -12.13 2.36
N ARG A 966 10.00 -11.46 1.66
CA ARG A 966 10.17 -10.37 0.68
C ARG A 966 11.00 -10.74 -0.52
N ALA A 967 10.39 -10.60 -1.71
CA ALA A 967 11.10 -10.74 -2.97
C ALA A 967 11.95 -11.99 -2.96
N ALA A 968 11.31 -13.16 -2.98
CA ALA A 968 11.80 -14.49 -2.57
C ALA A 968 13.18 -14.99 -3.06
N SER A 969 13.95 -14.13 -3.68
CA SER A 969 15.35 -14.24 -4.06
C SER A 969 16.32 -13.39 -3.22
N MET A 970 15.92 -12.36 -2.45
CA MET A 970 16.91 -11.46 -1.80
C MET A 970 17.88 -12.14 -0.83
N PRO A 971 17.44 -12.98 0.13
CA PRO A 971 18.40 -13.69 0.96
C PRO A 971 18.98 -14.91 0.23
N GLY A 972 18.47 -15.28 -0.95
CA GLY A 972 19.12 -16.21 -1.90
C GLY A 972 20.32 -15.56 -2.60
N ASP A 973 20.14 -14.34 -3.12
CA ASP A 973 21.18 -13.49 -3.68
C ASP A 973 22.32 -13.35 -2.67
N ILE A 974 22.00 -13.02 -1.40
CA ILE A 974 22.98 -12.90 -0.33
C ILE A 974 23.77 -14.19 -0.10
N CYS A 975 23.13 -15.38 -0.03
CA CYS A 975 23.94 -16.60 0.14
C CYS A 975 24.64 -17.07 -1.14
N SER A 976 24.23 -16.64 -2.33
CA SER A 976 25.08 -16.75 -3.52
C SER A 976 26.37 -15.92 -3.37
N LEU A 977 26.31 -14.75 -2.69
CA LEU A 977 27.50 -13.95 -2.40
C LEU A 977 28.40 -14.66 -1.38
N ILE A 978 27.80 -15.21 -0.32
CA ILE A 978 28.50 -16.02 0.69
C ILE A 978 29.18 -17.22 0.03
N ALA A 979 28.45 -18.00 -0.77
CA ALA A 979 29.01 -19.16 -1.47
C ALA A 979 30.13 -18.76 -2.45
N SER A 980 30.00 -17.62 -3.14
CA SER A 980 31.04 -17.08 -4.02
C SER A 980 32.33 -16.74 -3.25
N ARG A 981 32.21 -16.09 -2.08
CA ARG A 981 33.34 -15.80 -1.19
C ARG A 981 33.99 -17.09 -0.67
N GLU A 982 33.21 -18.01 -0.10
CA GLU A 982 33.73 -19.20 0.58
C GLU A 982 34.37 -20.20 -0.42
N LEU A 983 33.75 -20.39 -1.58
CA LEU A 983 34.30 -21.27 -2.64
C LEU A 983 35.37 -20.58 -3.50
N ARG A 984 35.52 -19.25 -3.38
CA ARG A 984 36.45 -18.42 -4.17
C ARG A 984 36.22 -18.53 -5.68
N ILE A 985 34.95 -18.50 -6.08
CA ILE A 985 34.52 -18.54 -7.49
C ILE A 985 33.56 -17.39 -7.81
N PRO A 986 33.47 -16.94 -9.07
CA PRO A 986 32.50 -15.92 -9.45
C PRO A 986 31.05 -16.36 -9.21
N THR A 987 30.16 -15.41 -8.90
CA THR A 987 28.72 -15.67 -8.71
C THR A 987 28.05 -16.33 -9.92
N SER A 988 28.59 -16.14 -11.13
CA SER A 988 28.07 -16.78 -12.36
C SER A 988 28.20 -18.30 -12.38
N TYR A 989 29.00 -18.90 -11.50
CA TYR A 989 29.15 -20.35 -11.38
C TYR A 989 28.10 -20.98 -10.45
N ILE A 990 27.38 -20.15 -9.68
CA ILE A 990 26.44 -20.55 -8.63
C ILE A 990 25.03 -20.27 -9.12
N TYR A 991 24.14 -21.26 -9.02
CA TYR A 991 22.73 -21.10 -9.38
C TYR A 991 21.84 -21.68 -8.30
N ILE A 992 20.80 -20.92 -7.95
CA ILE A 992 19.77 -21.32 -6.98
C ILE A 992 18.47 -21.50 -7.77
N SER A 993 17.92 -22.71 -7.72
CA SER A 993 16.63 -22.96 -8.34
C SER A 993 15.50 -22.49 -7.44
N GLU A 994 15.13 -23.25 -6.41
CA GLU A 994 13.93 -23.00 -5.61
C GLU A 994 14.07 -23.51 -4.18
N THR A 995 13.02 -23.32 -3.40
CA THR A 995 12.82 -23.97 -2.11
C THR A 995 11.92 -25.18 -2.30
N SER A 996 12.32 -26.37 -1.83
CA SER A 996 11.44 -27.53 -1.80
C SER A 996 11.60 -28.36 -0.52
N THR A 997 10.51 -28.94 -0.02
CA THR A 997 10.56 -29.91 1.09
C THR A 997 11.17 -31.25 0.68
N ALA A 998 11.30 -31.52 -0.64
CA ALA A 998 11.95 -32.72 -1.16
C ALA A 998 13.49 -32.70 -1.01
N THR A 999 14.07 -31.50 -0.88
CA THR A 999 15.51 -31.27 -0.89
C THR A 999 16.03 -30.76 0.46
N VAL A 1000 15.27 -29.90 1.14
CA VAL A 1000 15.57 -29.49 2.53
C VAL A 1000 14.30 -29.69 3.37
N PRO A 1001 14.23 -30.77 4.17
CA PRO A 1001 13.09 -31.04 5.03
C PRO A 1001 13.10 -30.17 6.28
N ASN A 1002 11.98 -30.16 7.02
CA ASN A 1002 11.87 -29.61 8.37
C ASN A 1002 12.28 -28.14 8.51
N THR A 1003 12.08 -27.37 7.44
CA THR A 1003 12.39 -25.94 7.43
C THR A 1003 11.53 -25.13 8.39
N ARG A 1004 12.07 -24.00 8.85
CA ARG A 1004 11.39 -23.01 9.70
C ARG A 1004 10.78 -21.87 8.87
N PRO A 1005 9.78 -21.14 9.39
CA PRO A 1005 9.19 -20.05 8.64
C PRO A 1005 10.24 -18.98 8.38
N THR A 1006 10.21 -18.40 7.18
CA THR A 1006 11.05 -17.23 6.91
C THR A 1006 10.43 -16.02 7.58
N ALA A 1007 10.84 -15.74 8.81
CA ALA A 1007 10.37 -14.61 9.62
C ALA A 1007 11.46 -14.10 10.59
N ALA A 1008 11.10 -13.19 11.51
CA ALA A 1008 11.95 -12.65 12.57
C ALA A 1008 13.26 -11.96 12.13
N SER A 1009 13.35 -11.56 10.86
CA SER A 1009 14.52 -10.94 10.23
C SER A 1009 15.82 -11.77 10.22
N ILE A 1010 15.81 -13.04 10.64
CA ILE A 1010 17.02 -13.89 10.71
C ILE A 1010 17.31 -14.73 9.45
N GLY A 1011 16.51 -14.56 8.39
CA GLY A 1011 16.59 -15.40 7.19
C GLY A 1011 17.99 -15.41 6.55
N THR A 1012 18.69 -14.27 6.53
CA THR A 1012 20.06 -14.18 6.04
C THR A 1012 21.04 -14.89 6.97
N ASP A 1013 20.95 -14.64 8.26
CA ASP A 1013 21.89 -15.12 9.28
C ASP A 1013 21.94 -16.65 9.32
N ILE A 1014 20.79 -17.29 9.53
CA ILE A 1014 20.72 -18.75 9.74
C ILE A 1014 21.09 -19.53 8.46
N ASN A 1015 20.57 -19.08 7.32
CA ASN A 1015 20.81 -19.77 6.05
C ASN A 1015 22.20 -19.42 5.50
N GLY A 1016 22.67 -18.19 5.72
CA GLY A 1016 24.01 -17.77 5.33
C GLY A 1016 25.06 -18.58 6.07
N MET A 1017 24.88 -18.81 7.37
CA MET A 1017 25.75 -19.69 8.15
C MET A 1017 25.71 -21.13 7.64
N ALA A 1018 24.52 -21.66 7.31
CA ALA A 1018 24.39 -23.00 6.77
C ALA A 1018 25.08 -23.17 5.39
N VAL A 1019 24.96 -22.16 4.52
CA VAL A 1019 25.67 -22.13 3.23
C VAL A 1019 27.18 -22.05 3.44
N LYS A 1020 27.62 -21.19 4.36
CA LYS A 1020 29.04 -21.09 4.73
C LYS A 1020 29.59 -22.43 5.19
N ASP A 1021 28.90 -23.12 6.09
CA ASP A 1021 29.33 -24.44 6.59
C ASP A 1021 29.41 -25.48 5.47
N ALA A 1022 28.41 -25.53 4.57
CA ALA A 1022 28.43 -26.40 3.39
C ALA A 1022 29.64 -26.09 2.48
N CYS A 1023 29.90 -24.81 2.19
CA CYS A 1023 31.02 -24.38 1.38
C CYS A 1023 32.38 -24.67 2.05
N GLU A 1024 32.54 -24.39 3.34
CA GLU A 1024 33.75 -24.69 4.10
C GLU A 1024 34.01 -26.20 4.14
N THR A 1025 32.96 -27.00 4.28
CA THR A 1025 33.05 -28.45 4.22
C THR A 1025 33.52 -28.91 2.85
N LEU A 1026 32.96 -28.38 1.76
CA LEU A 1026 33.42 -28.65 0.40
C LEU A 1026 34.89 -28.24 0.22
N MET A 1027 35.27 -27.04 0.66
CA MET A 1027 36.64 -26.53 0.55
C MET A 1027 37.63 -27.37 1.35
N LYS A 1028 37.27 -27.82 2.56
CA LYS A 1028 38.11 -28.74 3.36
C LYS A 1028 38.39 -30.03 2.59
N ARG A 1029 37.38 -30.56 1.89
CA ARG A 1029 37.51 -31.80 1.13
C ARG A 1029 38.23 -31.62 -0.21
N LEU A 1030 38.11 -30.46 -0.85
CA LEU A 1030 38.84 -30.08 -2.08
C LEU A 1030 40.30 -29.72 -1.80
N LYS A 1031 40.64 -29.26 -0.59
CA LYS A 1031 41.99 -28.80 -0.22
C LYS A 1031 43.12 -29.76 -0.61
N PRO A 1032 43.03 -31.10 -0.41
CA PRO A 1032 44.08 -32.03 -0.85
C PRO A 1032 44.25 -32.08 -2.37
N VAL A 1033 43.16 -31.89 -3.14
CA VAL A 1033 43.19 -31.84 -4.61
C VAL A 1033 43.78 -30.52 -5.08
N MET A 1034 43.38 -29.41 -4.47
CA MET A 1034 43.93 -28.07 -4.75
C MET A 1034 45.43 -28.03 -4.45
N ASN A 1035 45.88 -28.65 -3.35
CA ASN A 1035 47.31 -28.71 -3.02
C ASN A 1035 48.12 -29.55 -4.04
N LYS A 1036 47.51 -30.58 -4.65
CA LYS A 1036 48.14 -31.39 -5.70
C LYS A 1036 48.18 -30.69 -7.05
N ASN A 1037 47.29 -29.72 -7.30
CA ASN A 1037 47.24 -28.93 -8.52
C ASN A 1037 46.93 -27.45 -8.21
N PRO A 1038 47.87 -26.69 -7.62
CA PRO A 1038 47.59 -25.34 -7.13
C PRO A 1038 47.25 -24.33 -8.24
N GLU A 1039 47.68 -24.58 -9.48
CA GLU A 1039 47.33 -23.77 -10.65
C GLU A 1039 46.11 -24.29 -11.42
N GLY A 1040 45.48 -25.36 -10.93
CA GLY A 1040 44.25 -25.89 -11.52
C GLY A 1040 43.11 -24.88 -11.48
N THR A 1041 42.21 -24.96 -12.45
CA THR A 1041 40.95 -24.24 -12.39
C THR A 1041 39.97 -24.97 -11.46
N TRP A 1042 38.89 -24.29 -11.06
CA TRP A 1042 37.78 -24.93 -10.33
C TRP A 1042 37.27 -26.21 -11.04
N LYS A 1043 37.27 -26.21 -12.38
CA LYS A 1043 36.87 -27.38 -13.18
C LYS A 1043 37.85 -28.55 -13.04
N ASP A 1044 39.15 -28.27 -12.88
CA ASP A 1044 40.18 -29.29 -12.74
C ASP A 1044 40.13 -29.94 -11.36
N TRP A 1045 39.84 -29.16 -10.31
CA TRP A 1045 39.73 -29.66 -8.94
C TRP A 1045 38.47 -30.52 -8.71
N VAL A 1046 37.33 -30.12 -9.28
CA VAL A 1046 36.05 -30.84 -9.09
C VAL A 1046 36.05 -32.20 -9.81
N ARG A 1047 36.73 -32.32 -10.96
CA ARG A 1047 36.82 -33.59 -11.73
C ARG A 1047 37.43 -34.76 -10.95
N VAL A 1048 38.22 -34.49 -9.91
CA VAL A 1048 39.03 -35.49 -9.19
C VAL A 1048 38.33 -36.05 -7.93
N TRP A 1049 37.17 -35.53 -7.50
CA TRP A 1049 36.82 -35.54 -6.07
C TRP A 1049 35.48 -36.24 -5.62
N CYS A 1050 34.83 -37.12 -6.40
CA CYS A 1050 33.54 -37.70 -5.95
C CYS A 1050 33.65 -38.71 -4.76
N LEU A 1051 33.07 -38.42 -3.57
CA LEU A 1051 32.30 -39.31 -2.63
C LEU A 1051 32.13 -38.75 -1.15
N LEU A 1052 30.87 -38.43 -0.75
CA LEU A 1052 30.15 -38.61 0.58
C LEU A 1052 30.50 -37.82 1.92
N PRO A 1053 29.59 -37.75 2.95
CA PRO A 1053 29.15 -36.54 3.74
C PRO A 1053 29.63 -36.44 5.24
N LYS A 1054 29.42 -35.37 6.09
CA LYS A 1054 28.22 -34.85 6.84
C LYS A 1054 28.52 -33.55 7.70
N CYS A 1055 27.52 -32.77 8.17
CA CYS A 1055 27.33 -32.13 9.54
C CYS A 1055 26.44 -30.84 9.59
N THR A 1056 26.02 -30.40 10.81
CA THR A 1056 24.94 -29.41 11.14
C THR A 1056 25.36 -28.37 12.23
N VAL A 1057 24.73 -27.17 12.32
CA VAL A 1057 24.99 -26.09 13.33
C VAL A 1057 23.69 -25.46 13.92
N SER A 1058 23.69 -24.97 15.17
CA SER A 1058 22.55 -24.29 15.86
C SER A 1058 22.93 -23.14 16.82
N TYR A 1059 22.04 -22.15 17.03
CA TYR A 1059 22.15 -21.04 18.02
C TYR A 1059 21.45 -21.33 19.38
N LYS A 1060 21.78 -20.60 20.46
CA LYS A 1060 21.23 -20.80 21.84
C LYS A 1060 20.48 -19.54 22.36
N THR A 1061 19.14 -19.57 22.43
CA THR A 1061 18.27 -18.51 23.00
C THR A 1061 17.30 -19.07 24.06
N HIS A 1062 16.91 -18.27 25.08
CA HIS A 1062 15.92 -18.68 26.12
C HIS A 1062 15.20 -17.48 26.77
N MET A 1063 13.97 -17.68 27.24
CA MET A 1063 13.17 -16.71 28.02
C MET A 1063 12.32 -17.43 29.06
N ASP A 1064 12.44 -17.05 30.33
CA ASP A 1064 11.59 -17.54 31.42
C ASP A 1064 10.52 -16.49 31.73
N TRP A 1065 9.28 -16.76 31.34
CA TRP A 1065 8.15 -15.83 31.54
C TRP A 1065 7.63 -15.81 32.99
N GLU A 1066 7.94 -16.80 33.82
CA GLU A 1066 7.56 -16.77 35.25
C GLU A 1066 8.50 -15.86 36.04
N LYS A 1067 9.80 -15.92 35.73
CA LYS A 1067 10.81 -15.05 36.34
C LYS A 1067 10.95 -13.69 35.66
N GLY A 1068 10.47 -13.57 34.42
CA GLY A 1068 10.60 -12.37 33.60
C GLY A 1068 12.03 -12.07 33.13
N GLU A 1069 12.91 -13.07 33.08
CA GLU A 1069 14.33 -12.91 32.76
C GLU A 1069 14.80 -13.89 31.66
N GLY A 1070 15.79 -13.49 30.86
CA GLY A 1070 16.43 -14.38 29.90
C GLY A 1070 17.23 -13.68 28.82
N ARG A 1071 17.74 -14.47 27.86
CA ARG A 1071 18.40 -13.99 26.64
C ARG A 1071 17.60 -14.41 25.40
N PRO A 1072 16.48 -13.73 25.12
CA PRO A 1072 15.60 -14.07 23.99
C PRO A 1072 16.16 -13.69 22.62
N TYR A 1073 17.14 -12.78 22.56
CA TYR A 1073 17.66 -12.23 21.30
C TYR A 1073 19.18 -12.33 21.22
N GLU A 1074 19.72 -12.55 20.03
CA GLU A 1074 21.17 -12.70 19.83
C GLU A 1074 21.90 -11.36 19.86
N TYR A 1075 21.33 -10.36 19.17
CA TYR A 1075 21.87 -9.00 19.07
C TYR A 1075 20.74 -7.98 18.85
N PHE A 1076 21.11 -6.69 18.93
CA PHE A 1076 20.22 -5.55 18.68
C PHE A 1076 20.62 -4.77 17.43
N VAL A 1077 19.62 -4.27 16.72
CA VAL A 1077 19.76 -3.33 15.60
C VAL A 1077 19.38 -1.95 16.10
N PHE A 1078 20.24 -0.98 15.84
CA PHE A 1078 20.02 0.41 16.24
C PHE A 1078 19.76 1.32 15.05
N GLY A 1079 19.08 2.43 15.30
CA GLY A 1079 18.88 3.45 14.29
C GLY A 1079 18.23 4.72 14.85
N ALA A 1080 18.06 5.70 13.98
CA ALA A 1080 17.27 6.88 14.26
C ALA A 1080 16.67 7.43 12.96
N ALA A 1081 15.52 8.09 13.05
CA ALA A 1081 14.92 8.82 11.92
C ALA A 1081 14.42 10.19 12.34
N CYS A 1082 14.71 11.19 11.52
CA CYS A 1082 14.19 12.56 11.60
C CYS A 1082 13.25 12.82 10.42
N SER A 1083 12.02 13.24 10.69
CA SER A 1083 11.04 13.58 9.66
C SER A 1083 10.44 14.96 9.88
N GLU A 1084 10.17 15.67 8.78
CA GLU A 1084 9.51 16.98 8.75
C GLU A 1084 8.28 16.92 7.85
N VAL A 1085 7.18 17.51 8.33
CA VAL A 1085 5.90 17.57 7.62
C VAL A 1085 5.35 18.99 7.56
N GLU A 1086 4.50 19.25 6.57
CA GLU A 1086 3.63 20.42 6.51
C GLU A 1086 2.17 19.95 6.52
N VAL A 1087 1.37 20.45 7.46
CA VAL A 1087 -0.06 20.16 7.64
C VAL A 1087 -0.91 21.32 7.16
N ASP A 1088 -1.96 21.04 6.38
CA ASP A 1088 -3.03 21.99 6.01
C ASP A 1088 -4.15 21.90 7.05
N CYS A 1089 -4.17 22.83 8.01
CA CYS A 1089 -5.08 22.80 9.15
C CYS A 1089 -6.57 22.92 8.77
N LEU A 1090 -6.89 23.35 7.54
CA LEU A 1090 -8.26 23.49 7.05
C LEU A 1090 -8.81 22.18 6.46
N THR A 1091 -7.95 21.23 6.11
CA THR A 1091 -8.35 20.02 5.41
C THR A 1091 -7.85 18.73 6.05
N GLY A 1092 -6.79 18.83 6.85
CA GLY A 1092 -6.07 17.69 7.40
C GLY A 1092 -5.11 17.02 6.43
N ASP A 1093 -4.99 17.50 5.18
CA ASP A 1093 -3.92 17.04 4.29
C ASP A 1093 -2.54 17.32 4.90
N HIS A 1094 -1.58 16.47 4.61
CA HIS A 1094 -0.20 16.67 5.03
C HIS A 1094 0.78 16.31 3.92
N LYS A 1095 1.96 16.92 3.98
CA LYS A 1095 3.04 16.68 3.04
C LYS A 1095 4.30 16.28 3.80
N ASN A 1096 4.88 15.16 3.40
CA ASN A 1096 6.17 14.68 3.90
C ASN A 1096 7.28 15.44 3.17
N ILE A 1097 7.89 16.41 3.86
CA ILE A 1097 8.84 17.36 3.26
C ILE A 1097 10.23 16.74 3.13
N ARG A 1098 10.69 16.09 4.20
CA ARG A 1098 12.02 15.48 4.26
C ARG A 1098 12.08 14.42 5.36
N THR A 1099 12.80 13.34 5.08
CA THR A 1099 13.16 12.31 6.05
C THR A 1099 14.64 11.97 5.95
N ASP A 1100 15.31 11.87 7.09
CA ASP A 1100 16.69 11.43 7.25
C ASP A 1100 16.73 10.19 8.16
N ILE A 1101 17.39 9.12 7.72
CA ILE A 1101 17.52 7.85 8.46
C ILE A 1101 18.99 7.47 8.61
N VAL A 1102 19.40 7.08 9.82
CA VAL A 1102 20.68 6.42 10.10
C VAL A 1102 20.41 5.05 10.71
N MET A 1103 21.01 3.99 10.17
CA MET A 1103 20.82 2.61 10.63
C MET A 1103 22.15 1.91 10.89
N ASP A 1104 22.28 1.24 12.03
CA ASP A 1104 23.38 0.31 12.32
C ASP A 1104 23.09 -1.07 11.73
N VAL A 1105 23.71 -1.35 10.59
CA VAL A 1105 23.61 -2.64 9.90
C VAL A 1105 24.87 -3.52 10.08
N GLY A 1106 25.79 -3.14 10.97
CA GLY A 1106 27.11 -3.76 11.04
C GLY A 1106 27.88 -3.64 9.72
N CYS A 1107 28.49 -4.73 9.28
CA CYS A 1107 29.08 -4.86 7.95
C CYS A 1107 28.03 -5.42 6.97
N SER A 1108 27.38 -4.54 6.21
CA SER A 1108 26.40 -4.94 5.20
C SER A 1108 26.97 -5.95 4.20
N ILE A 1109 26.25 -7.05 3.96
CA ILE A 1109 26.63 -8.03 2.93
C ILE A 1109 26.27 -7.51 1.52
N ASN A 1110 25.21 -6.73 1.40
CA ASN A 1110 24.86 -6.02 0.18
C ASN A 1110 24.13 -4.70 0.52
N PRO A 1111 24.82 -3.54 0.42
CA PRO A 1111 24.25 -2.27 0.84
C PRO A 1111 23.07 -1.80 -0.02
N ALA A 1112 22.99 -2.22 -1.30
CA ALA A 1112 21.85 -1.87 -2.14
C ALA A 1112 20.55 -2.55 -1.67
N ILE A 1113 20.68 -3.83 -1.28
CA ILE A 1113 19.56 -4.60 -0.71
C ILE A 1113 19.15 -4.03 0.63
N ASP A 1114 20.10 -3.76 1.53
CA ASP A 1114 19.81 -3.28 2.89
C ASP A 1114 19.15 -1.89 2.87
N ILE A 1115 19.64 -0.96 2.05
CA ILE A 1115 19.02 0.35 1.86
C ILE A 1115 17.58 0.19 1.32
N GLY A 1116 17.37 -0.69 0.34
CA GLY A 1116 16.03 -0.98 -0.17
C GLY A 1116 15.09 -1.55 0.89
N GLN A 1117 15.60 -2.37 1.82
CA GLN A 1117 14.81 -2.86 2.95
C GLN A 1117 14.43 -1.74 3.92
N ILE A 1118 15.35 -0.83 4.23
CA ILE A 1118 15.10 0.33 5.11
C ILE A 1118 14.01 1.23 4.52
N GLU A 1119 14.15 1.60 3.24
CA GLU A 1119 13.18 2.46 2.54
C GLU A 1119 11.79 1.82 2.47
N GLY A 1120 11.74 0.54 2.11
CA GLY A 1120 10.50 -0.23 2.07
C GLY A 1120 9.82 -0.36 3.44
N ALA A 1121 10.61 -0.60 4.49
CA ALA A 1121 10.11 -0.71 5.85
C ALA A 1121 9.51 0.62 6.31
N PHE A 1122 10.28 1.69 6.14
CA PHE A 1122 9.89 3.04 6.54
C PHE A 1122 8.59 3.45 5.87
N VAL A 1123 8.46 3.28 4.55
CA VAL A 1123 7.23 3.64 3.83
C VAL A 1123 6.04 2.77 4.26
N GLN A 1124 6.24 1.49 4.56
CA GLN A 1124 5.19 0.63 5.12
C GLN A 1124 4.75 1.06 6.53
N GLY A 1125 5.68 1.58 7.34
CA GLY A 1125 5.39 2.19 8.64
C GLY A 1125 4.70 3.54 8.53
N LEU A 1126 5.14 4.40 7.60
CA LEU A 1126 4.48 5.66 7.27
C LEU A 1126 3.00 5.41 6.96
N GLY A 1127 2.70 4.40 6.14
CA GLY A 1127 1.33 3.96 5.86
C GLY A 1127 0.53 3.61 7.12
N LEU A 1128 1.10 2.74 7.98
CA LEU A 1128 0.50 2.31 9.27
C LEU A 1128 0.11 3.50 10.15
N TYR A 1129 0.98 4.51 10.23
CA TYR A 1129 0.81 5.60 11.17
C TYR A 1129 0.04 6.80 10.62
N THR A 1130 -0.18 6.92 9.30
CA THR A 1130 -0.78 8.15 8.74
C THR A 1130 -1.99 7.94 7.85
N MET A 1131 -2.20 6.75 7.25
CA MET A 1131 -3.22 6.64 6.19
C MET A 1131 -3.91 5.28 6.01
N GLU A 1132 -3.29 4.17 6.39
CA GLU A 1132 -3.85 2.84 6.15
C GLU A 1132 -4.93 2.50 7.19
N VAL A 1133 -6.20 2.48 6.76
CA VAL A 1133 -7.36 2.25 7.66
C VAL A 1133 -8.18 1.05 7.19
N LEU A 1134 -8.38 0.07 8.08
CA LEU A 1134 -9.42 -0.95 7.94
C LEU A 1134 -10.70 -0.48 8.62
N LYS A 1135 -11.83 -0.47 7.90
CA LYS A 1135 -13.15 -0.03 8.41
C LYS A 1135 -14.09 -1.22 8.46
N TYR A 1136 -14.67 -1.48 9.62
CA TYR A 1136 -15.65 -2.55 9.86
C TYR A 1136 -17.00 -1.96 10.22
N SER A 1137 -18.09 -2.62 9.83
CA SER A 1137 -19.44 -2.28 10.29
C SER A 1137 -19.70 -2.79 11.72
N PRO A 1138 -20.77 -2.32 12.39
CA PRO A 1138 -21.20 -2.85 13.69
C PRO A 1138 -21.52 -4.35 13.69
N GLU A 1139 -21.79 -4.94 12.52
CA GLU A 1139 -22.01 -6.38 12.33
C GLU A 1139 -20.72 -7.15 12.00
N GLY A 1140 -19.56 -6.49 12.01
CA GLY A 1140 -18.26 -7.09 11.73
C GLY A 1140 -17.90 -7.24 10.25
N ILE A 1141 -18.63 -6.58 9.34
CA ILE A 1141 -18.36 -6.66 7.89
C ILE A 1141 -17.27 -5.66 7.50
N LEU A 1142 -16.21 -6.13 6.84
CA LEU A 1142 -15.16 -5.26 6.28
C LEU A 1142 -15.73 -4.37 5.15
N LYS A 1143 -15.74 -3.06 5.35
CA LYS A 1143 -16.25 -2.07 4.39
C LYS A 1143 -15.18 -1.50 3.46
N ALA A 1144 -13.94 -1.44 3.93
CA ALA A 1144 -12.82 -0.87 3.19
C ALA A 1144 -11.90 -1.96 2.62
N TYR A 1145 -12.31 -2.56 1.50
CA TYR A 1145 -11.54 -3.60 0.83
C TYR A 1145 -11.11 -3.20 -0.59
N GLY A 1146 -10.00 -3.79 -1.03
CA GLY A 1146 -9.37 -3.46 -2.31
C GLY A 1146 -8.71 -2.09 -2.37
N PRO A 1147 -7.95 -1.81 -3.46
CA PRO A 1147 -7.15 -0.58 -3.59
C PRO A 1147 -7.98 0.71 -3.75
N ASN A 1148 -9.29 0.60 -3.97
CA ASN A 1148 -10.18 1.74 -4.12
C ASN A 1148 -10.52 2.39 -2.78
N GLN A 1149 -10.62 1.59 -1.71
CA GLN A 1149 -11.01 2.01 -0.37
C GLN A 1149 -9.86 1.88 0.64
N TYR A 1150 -9.00 0.86 0.51
CA TYR A 1150 -7.81 0.73 1.33
C TYR A 1150 -6.60 1.36 0.63
N LYS A 1151 -5.95 2.33 1.27
CA LYS A 1151 -4.89 3.15 0.66
C LYS A 1151 -3.53 2.91 1.30
N ILE A 1152 -2.72 2.10 0.63
CA ILE A 1152 -1.27 2.05 0.88
C ILE A 1152 -0.58 3.32 0.32
N PRO A 1153 0.61 3.70 0.82
CA PRO A 1153 1.39 4.80 0.27
C PRO A 1153 1.65 4.66 -1.23
N ALA A 1154 1.40 5.74 -1.95
CA ALA A 1154 1.75 5.95 -3.36
C ALA A 1154 3.00 6.81 -3.49
N LEU A 1155 3.42 7.07 -4.73
CA LEU A 1155 4.54 7.95 -5.03
C LEU A 1155 4.33 9.39 -4.53
N CYS A 1156 3.09 9.87 -4.40
CA CYS A 1156 2.80 11.19 -3.85
C CYS A 1156 2.92 11.29 -2.32
N ASP A 1157 3.08 10.16 -1.63
CA ASP A 1157 3.03 10.06 -0.17
C ASP A 1157 4.43 9.86 0.44
N ILE A 1158 5.42 9.43 -0.34
CA ILE A 1158 6.81 9.37 0.13
C ILE A 1158 7.34 10.77 0.44
N PRO A 1159 8.35 10.89 1.30
CA PRO A 1159 9.06 12.15 1.45
C PRO A 1159 9.57 12.64 0.10
N GLU A 1160 9.29 13.92 -0.22
CA GLU A 1160 10.28 14.69 -0.99
C GLU A 1160 11.59 14.59 -0.19
N GLN A 1161 12.81 14.75 -0.70
CA GLN A 1161 14.02 14.64 0.14
C GLN A 1161 14.09 13.42 1.12
N PHE A 1162 14.39 12.23 0.58
CA PHE A 1162 14.51 11.00 1.37
C PHE A 1162 15.97 10.53 1.46
N TYR A 1163 16.57 10.63 2.64
CA TYR A 1163 17.97 10.30 2.91
C TYR A 1163 18.09 9.06 3.80
N VAL A 1164 18.92 8.10 3.40
CA VAL A 1164 19.26 6.90 4.18
C VAL A 1164 20.77 6.78 4.28
N SER A 1165 21.29 6.59 5.49
CA SER A 1165 22.70 6.37 5.81
C SER A 1165 22.88 5.09 6.62
N LEU A 1166 23.95 4.38 6.35
CA LEU A 1166 24.39 3.22 7.13
C LEU A 1166 25.52 3.65 8.06
N LEU A 1167 25.46 3.25 9.34
CA LEU A 1167 26.46 3.62 10.34
C LEU A 1167 27.84 3.05 9.96
N SER A 1168 28.86 3.89 9.94
CA SER A 1168 30.23 3.47 9.60
C SER A 1168 30.89 2.68 10.73
N SER A 1169 31.87 1.82 10.39
CA SER A 1169 32.75 1.15 11.35
C SER A 1169 32.02 0.44 12.51
N SER A 1170 30.94 -0.28 12.20
CA SER A 1170 30.19 -1.14 13.13
C SER A 1170 30.48 -2.60 12.82
N GLN A 1171 30.76 -3.41 13.85
CA GLN A 1171 30.98 -4.86 13.74
C GLN A 1171 30.02 -5.63 14.65
N ASN A 1172 29.57 -6.79 14.19
CA ASN A 1172 28.70 -7.69 14.95
C ASN A 1172 29.25 -9.13 14.91
N THR A 1173 30.12 -9.48 15.85
CA THR A 1173 30.80 -10.79 15.85
C THR A 1173 29.85 -11.99 15.94
N SER A 1174 28.60 -11.79 16.33
CA SER A 1174 27.59 -12.84 16.53
C SER A 1174 26.90 -13.30 15.23
N ALA A 1175 26.97 -12.50 14.16
CA ALA A 1175 26.32 -12.81 12.88
C ALA A 1175 27.34 -12.98 11.74
N ILE A 1176 26.90 -13.63 10.66
CA ILE A 1176 27.76 -13.90 9.51
C ILE A 1176 28.38 -12.61 8.94
N TYR A 1177 29.70 -12.63 8.78
CA TYR A 1177 30.52 -11.51 8.29
C TYR A 1177 30.30 -10.17 9.00
N SER A 1178 29.97 -10.19 10.29
CA SER A 1178 29.70 -8.97 11.07
C SER A 1178 28.46 -8.18 10.62
N SER A 1179 27.56 -8.81 9.87
CA SER A 1179 26.32 -8.18 9.37
C SER A 1179 25.23 -8.07 10.44
N LYS A 1180 24.15 -7.34 10.15
CA LYS A 1180 22.94 -7.31 10.99
C LYS A 1180 21.68 -7.38 10.13
N ALA A 1181 20.69 -8.10 10.63
CA ALA A 1181 19.36 -8.17 10.05
C ALA A 1181 18.65 -6.81 9.96
N ILE A 1182 18.14 -6.46 8.78
CA ILE A 1182 17.48 -5.17 8.52
C ILE A 1182 16.02 -5.27 8.04
N GLY A 1183 15.50 -6.49 8.00
CA GLY A 1183 14.18 -6.78 7.45
C GLY A 1183 13.07 -6.01 8.14
N GLU A 1184 12.91 -6.08 9.44
CA GLU A 1184 11.81 -5.44 10.19
C GLU A 1184 12.13 -4.10 10.87
N PRO A 1185 13.35 -3.85 11.39
CA PRO A 1185 13.63 -2.73 12.30
C PRO A 1185 13.13 -1.36 11.83
N ALA A 1186 13.38 -1.02 10.56
CA ALA A 1186 13.10 0.30 10.01
C ALA A 1186 11.61 0.62 9.83
N LEU A 1187 10.67 -0.33 10.07
CA LEU A 1187 9.24 -0.04 9.95
C LEU A 1187 8.79 0.96 11.01
N PHE A 1188 9.26 0.81 12.25
CA PHE A 1188 8.89 1.70 13.34
C PHE A 1188 9.33 3.15 13.09
N LEU A 1189 10.45 3.37 12.38
CA LEU A 1189 10.95 4.70 12.07
C LEU A 1189 9.97 5.56 11.27
N GLY A 1190 8.97 4.95 10.60
CA GLY A 1190 7.84 5.67 10.02
C GLY A 1190 7.03 6.51 11.03
N SER A 1191 7.09 6.16 12.32
CA SER A 1191 6.45 6.93 13.41
C SER A 1191 7.03 8.34 13.58
N SER A 1192 8.25 8.60 13.09
CA SER A 1192 8.81 9.96 13.04
C SER A 1192 7.90 10.94 12.27
N VAL A 1193 7.21 10.47 11.22
CA VAL A 1193 6.22 11.28 10.49
C VAL A 1193 4.98 11.54 11.35
N PHE A 1194 4.51 10.53 12.09
CA PHE A 1194 3.38 10.67 13.00
C PHE A 1194 3.64 11.69 14.11
N PHE A 1195 4.82 11.65 14.74
CA PHE A 1195 5.19 12.62 15.77
C PHE A 1195 5.49 14.01 15.19
N ALA A 1196 5.98 14.11 13.96
CA ALA A 1196 6.09 15.39 13.26
C ALA A 1196 4.70 16.00 12.96
N ILE A 1197 3.69 15.17 12.63
CA ILE A 1197 2.30 15.60 12.51
C ILE A 1197 1.75 16.04 13.88
N LYS A 1198 1.99 15.26 14.94
CA LYS A 1198 1.58 15.63 16.32
C LYS A 1198 2.19 16.97 16.75
N ASP A 1199 3.45 17.22 16.40
CA ASP A 1199 4.14 18.49 16.66
C ASP A 1199 3.51 19.67 15.88
N ALA A 1200 3.22 19.49 14.59
CA ALA A 1200 2.53 20.50 13.78
C ALA A 1200 1.13 20.85 14.32
N ILE A 1201 0.38 19.83 14.77
CA ILE A 1201 -0.93 20.02 15.40
C ILE A 1201 -0.77 20.74 16.75
N ALA A 1202 0.22 20.36 17.56
CA ALA A 1202 0.47 21.02 18.85
C ALA A 1202 0.76 22.51 18.67
N ALA A 1203 1.54 22.89 17.65
CA ALA A 1203 1.79 24.28 17.30
C ALA A 1203 0.51 25.03 16.85
N ALA A 1204 -0.39 24.36 16.09
CA ALA A 1204 -1.69 24.93 15.74
C ALA A 1204 -2.57 25.15 16.99
N ARG A 1205 -2.57 24.21 17.93
CA ARG A 1205 -3.38 24.28 19.15
C ARG A 1205 -2.88 25.37 20.10
N GLU A 1206 -1.57 25.45 20.29
CA GLU A 1206 -0.92 26.45 21.14
C GLU A 1206 -1.22 27.89 20.67
N GLU A 1207 -1.05 28.16 19.37
CA GLU A 1207 -1.37 29.47 18.78
C GLU A 1207 -2.84 29.87 18.97
N ARG A 1208 -3.74 28.88 19.11
CA ARG A 1208 -5.19 29.05 19.26
C ARG A 1208 -5.66 28.98 20.71
N GLY A 1209 -4.76 28.90 21.68
CA GLY A 1209 -5.09 28.82 23.11
C GLY A 1209 -5.66 27.46 23.56
N SER A 1210 -5.52 26.42 22.74
CA SER A 1210 -5.87 25.04 23.10
C SER A 1210 -4.67 24.32 23.75
N PRO A 1211 -4.90 23.36 24.68
CA PRO A 1211 -3.80 22.62 25.30
C PRO A 1211 -2.96 21.85 24.28
N ARG A 1212 -1.62 21.90 24.45
CA ARG A 1212 -0.66 21.12 23.64
C ARG A 1212 -0.76 19.62 23.88
N ILE A 1213 -1.24 19.21 25.06
CA ILE A 1213 -1.49 17.80 25.36
C ILE A 1213 -2.84 17.39 24.78
N PHE A 1214 -2.82 16.37 23.92
CA PHE A 1214 -4.02 15.76 23.32
C PHE A 1214 -3.69 14.35 22.85
N THR A 1215 -4.69 13.48 22.86
CA THR A 1215 -4.57 12.12 22.32
C THR A 1215 -4.66 12.17 20.80
N LEU A 1216 -3.64 11.63 20.14
CA LEU A 1216 -3.64 11.37 18.71
C LEU A 1216 -3.49 9.85 18.54
N ASN A 1217 -4.47 9.21 17.91
CA ASN A 1217 -4.44 7.78 17.65
C ASN A 1217 -3.83 7.49 16.26
N SER A 1218 -3.26 6.29 16.11
CA SER A 1218 -2.76 5.81 14.82
C SER A 1218 -3.85 5.05 14.06
N PRO A 1219 -4.03 5.29 12.76
CA PRO A 1219 -3.30 6.27 11.94
C PRO A 1219 -3.77 7.72 12.14
N ALA A 1220 -2.85 8.69 12.05
CA ALA A 1220 -3.11 10.12 11.98
C ALA A 1220 -3.63 10.52 10.57
N THR A 1221 -4.85 10.10 10.26
CA THR A 1221 -5.51 10.38 8.98
C THR A 1221 -5.84 11.87 8.82
N PRO A 1222 -6.15 12.34 7.60
CA PRO A 1222 -6.64 13.70 7.41
C PRO A 1222 -7.83 14.07 8.28
N GLU A 1223 -8.71 13.11 8.59
CA GLU A 1223 -9.80 13.29 9.54
C GLU A 1223 -9.29 13.62 10.94
N HIS A 1224 -8.42 12.77 11.51
CA HIS A 1224 -7.86 12.99 12.84
C HIS A 1224 -7.05 14.30 12.92
N ILE A 1225 -6.26 14.62 11.89
CA ILE A 1225 -5.48 15.85 11.82
C ILE A 1225 -6.41 17.07 11.82
N ARG A 1226 -7.42 17.10 10.95
CA ARG A 1226 -8.33 18.25 10.81
C ARG A 1226 -9.10 18.52 12.10
N MET A 1227 -9.60 17.47 12.74
CA MET A 1227 -10.39 17.59 13.97
C MET A 1227 -9.52 17.98 15.17
N ALA A 1228 -8.23 17.63 15.19
CA ALA A 1228 -7.32 18.05 16.24
C ALA A 1228 -6.89 19.54 16.11
N CYS A 1229 -6.87 20.09 14.89
CA CYS A 1229 -6.67 21.51 14.62
C CYS A 1229 -7.95 22.33 14.86
N MET A 1230 -8.40 22.41 16.11
CA MET A 1230 -9.61 23.13 16.52
C MET A 1230 -9.58 24.60 16.08
N ASP A 1231 -10.70 25.06 15.53
CA ASP A 1231 -10.96 26.43 15.07
C ASP A 1231 -12.47 26.72 15.05
N GLN A 1232 -12.83 27.94 14.65
CA GLN A 1232 -14.22 28.39 14.52
C GLN A 1232 -15.11 27.47 13.67
N PHE A 1233 -14.55 26.75 12.69
CA PHE A 1233 -15.31 25.86 11.81
C PHE A 1233 -15.60 24.52 12.48
N THR A 1234 -14.65 23.98 13.25
CA THR A 1234 -14.89 22.80 14.08
C THR A 1234 -15.92 23.08 15.17
N GLU A 1235 -15.82 24.22 15.86
CA GLU A 1235 -16.77 24.59 16.92
C GLU A 1235 -18.20 24.79 16.40
N MET A 1236 -18.34 25.38 15.21
CA MET A 1236 -19.63 25.56 14.54
C MET A 1236 -20.34 24.22 14.29
N VAL A 1237 -19.58 23.18 13.92
CA VAL A 1237 -20.13 21.83 13.71
C VAL A 1237 -20.50 21.16 15.03
N SER A 1238 -19.68 21.31 16.08
CA SER A 1238 -19.89 20.70 17.39
C SER A 1238 -21.11 21.27 18.16
N LYS A 1239 -21.45 22.54 17.97
CA LYS A 1239 -22.58 23.21 18.68
C LYS A 1239 -23.97 22.83 18.12
N ASN A 1240 -24.07 22.43 16.85
CA ASN A 1240 -25.33 22.08 16.19
C ASN A 1240 -25.68 20.58 16.36
N LYS A 1241 -25.62 20.06 17.58
CA LYS A 1241 -25.95 18.66 17.89
C LYS A 1241 -27.48 18.53 18.12
N PRO A 1242 -28.22 17.72 17.36
CA PRO A 1242 -29.59 17.36 17.75
C PRO A 1242 -29.54 16.38 18.93
N ASP A 1243 -30.29 16.67 20.00
CA ASP A 1243 -30.61 15.72 21.07
C ASP A 1243 -31.42 14.56 20.46
N SER A 1244 -30.74 13.55 19.96
CA SER A 1244 -31.35 12.29 19.55
C SER A 1244 -30.68 11.16 20.32
N GLY A 1245 -31.45 10.56 21.22
CA GLY A 1245 -31.05 9.38 21.99
C GLY A 1245 -30.93 8.17 21.07
N ASN A 1246 -29.78 8.04 20.41
CA ASN A 1246 -29.21 6.78 19.97
C ASN A 1246 -27.77 7.03 19.49
N PRO A 1247 -26.74 6.45 20.13
CA PRO A 1247 -25.38 6.56 19.63
C PRO A 1247 -25.28 5.72 18.36
N CYS A 1248 -25.44 6.34 17.20
CA CYS A 1248 -25.19 5.69 15.93
C CYS A 1248 -23.69 5.36 15.85
N ALA A 1249 -23.36 4.09 16.09
CA ALA A 1249 -22.01 3.56 16.09
C ALA A 1249 -21.50 3.40 14.66
N THR A 1250 -20.93 4.46 14.10
CA THR A 1250 -19.77 4.29 13.21
C THR A 1250 -18.54 4.29 14.11
N PRO A 1251 -17.66 3.27 14.12
CA PRO A 1251 -16.36 3.38 14.77
C PRO A 1251 -15.43 4.26 13.91
N SER A 1252 -15.84 5.50 13.67
CA SER A 1252 -14.93 6.64 13.67
C SER A 1252 -14.79 7.00 15.14
N TYR A 1253 -13.64 6.68 15.71
CA TYR A 1253 -13.32 6.79 17.13
C TYR A 1253 -13.60 8.19 17.72
N CYS A 1254 -14.84 8.45 18.14
CA CYS A 1254 -15.22 9.56 19.01
C CYS A 1254 -15.43 9.00 20.42
N TYR A 1255 -14.40 9.13 21.26
CA TYR A 1255 -14.39 8.59 22.62
C TYR A 1255 -15.00 9.58 23.62
N SER A 1256 -15.99 9.13 24.37
CA SER A 1256 -16.47 9.80 25.57
C SER A 1256 -15.52 9.52 26.74
N SER A 1257 -14.87 10.56 27.25
CA SER A 1257 -14.14 10.52 28.52
C SER A 1257 -15.13 10.40 29.68
N GLY A 1258 -15.16 9.26 30.37
CA GLY A 1258 -15.92 9.17 31.61
C GLY A 1258 -16.24 7.76 32.08
N TYR A 1259 -15.22 6.97 32.45
CA TYR A 1259 -15.35 5.90 33.44
C TYR A 1259 -13.98 5.68 34.10
N PHE A 1260 -13.69 6.47 35.13
CA PHE A 1260 -12.66 6.17 36.12
C PHE A 1260 -13.36 6.19 37.46
N GLU A 1261 -13.75 5.03 37.97
CA GLU A 1261 -13.85 4.79 39.41
C GLU A 1261 -13.91 3.29 39.68
N LYS A 1262 -12.95 2.84 40.51
CA LYS A 1262 -12.81 1.53 41.18
C LYS A 1262 -12.39 0.35 40.31
N ASP A 1263 -11.07 0.20 40.16
CA ASP A 1263 -10.30 -0.94 40.69
C ASP A 1263 -8.85 -0.84 40.17
N VAL A 1264 -8.00 -0.17 40.95
CA VAL A 1264 -6.53 -0.29 40.95
C VAL A 1264 -6.12 -0.66 42.36
#